data_AF-A0AAE0KPX7-F1
#
_entry.id   AF-A0AAE0KPX7-F1
#
_cell.length_a   1.000
_cell.length_b   1.000
_cell.length_c   1.000
_cell.angle_alpha   90.00
_cell.angle_beta   90.00
_cell.angle_gamma   90.00
#
_symmetry.space_group_name_H-M   'P 1'
#
loop_
_entity.id
_entity.type
_entity.pdbx_description
1 polymer ?
#
loop_
_entity_poly.entity_id
_entity_poly.type
_entity_poly.pdbx_seq_one_letter_code
_entity_poly.pdbx_strand_id
1 'polypeptide(L)'
;VRLRIAMRALSRRPGVLRLMQLFMEGQHSSMQRLMHEQAHCMQSYDLVSAVANVLDELQLRTQELIMDGAPHVLLLMIQAFHTLTECVQGPCPQNQQLLSASNLTKTINNMMRLLLPDRYEAVWSTAEMLPFNIYIRPLLFDDWGCTVPIPRLCSYLRTSILHTLKAVLEGGGRHIAVMVLQKLHLTNLQDQMLSIFNVLHERDAASRNLCAAMANASESDQLLDEGLWRAPCKGTWPASRGAEDIAGSAGEWVAPQPGHGMHEIDALEEHAQIGVKEVLHKEGYHYISLLKMLMLFDEAHFEVVSSMLKHMKSTVPTVHAFFENMVASVEVKHLDTVQKAFFPMPEQCSVVRQDGPWVREMEQRFVRMTHTSTQEKAHSFQQIAQIGAFQTAYLYSLLMEKRTRILLRHRSVIVNMPFWLSCLICTVLALFHDQEGSVGPDFKFKLDPDKIVIAMLGVLHVVATALALCKYVYVDAPGMLCEIKHRSLQNLQRETKFRRKANRKLTVEELQTTHQKAAGEASTWYTQFVELLAADSRFLVDLASLLASLLAFFTSPFLFVFHLTLFFQNPNGKNILRAVTNVGGKIASTLLLGILLVVIFAFISFLCFQTRLRNAYDDSGCTFEDVGDDEECTTEQVTLFQVVTTHLQSAFLGIGIFNLFDPKAASNSPSVWRVAVPSFFGDGEIQYQNLHVVLFAIIWQMVLVNIVTGLIIDSFLQIRLVEKECEEEAQQKCYVCSLERMEMELKHKLSFREHIRSVHNPWSYIAYLLYLANKDTEKLSAIETFVQQQLEEGLVEWIPILRVRELDVREDNRKLVQNSGDRSHHHSQSTSYDLSERITTQLTGEIKTMLAAQHKEHENMMDALSQRLKNLEEGMARIKNASPDSGE
;
A
#
# COMPACT_ATOMS: atom_id res chain seq x y z
N VAL A 1 -37.86 -43.76 10.42
CA VAL A 1 -38.81 -43.43 9.32
C VAL A 1 -39.29 -41.97 9.35
N ARG A 2 -39.93 -41.46 10.42
CA ARG A 2 -40.36 -40.05 10.51
C ARG A 2 -39.23 -39.03 10.33
N LEU A 3 -38.06 -39.27 10.94
CA LEU A 3 -36.87 -38.45 10.73
C LEU A 3 -36.36 -38.49 9.28
N ARG A 4 -36.41 -39.66 8.61
CA ARG A 4 -36.06 -39.80 7.18
C ARG A 4 -37.01 -39.01 6.27
N ILE A 5 -38.30 -38.96 6.60
CA ILE A 5 -39.30 -38.17 5.86
C ILE A 5 -39.09 -36.67 6.11
N ALA A 6 -38.82 -36.28 7.37
CA ALA A 6 -38.49 -34.89 7.73
C ALA A 6 -37.19 -34.41 7.06
N MET A 7 -36.16 -35.25 7.02
CA MET A 7 -34.87 -34.99 6.36
C MET A 7 -35.02 -34.91 4.84
N ARG A 8 -35.82 -35.80 4.22
CA ARG A 8 -36.20 -35.67 2.81
C ARG A 8 -36.99 -34.39 2.55
N ALA A 9 -37.86 -33.96 3.46
CA ALA A 9 -38.60 -32.71 3.35
C ALA A 9 -37.71 -31.45 3.53
N LEU A 10 -36.77 -31.48 4.47
CA LEU A 10 -35.77 -30.41 4.72
C LEU A 10 -34.77 -30.30 3.57
N SER A 11 -34.29 -31.44 3.04
CA SER A 11 -33.44 -31.46 1.83
C SER A 11 -34.14 -30.91 0.58
N ARG A 12 -35.49 -30.95 0.56
CA ARG A 12 -36.34 -30.36 -0.48
C ARG A 12 -36.77 -28.91 -0.16
N ARG A 13 -36.48 -28.38 1.04
CA ARG A 13 -36.87 -27.02 1.50
C ARG A 13 -35.78 -26.30 2.31
N PRO A 14 -34.53 -26.17 1.84
CA PRO A 14 -33.51 -25.37 2.54
C PRO A 14 -33.76 -23.85 2.49
N GLY A 15 -34.86 -23.40 1.86
CA GLY A 15 -35.29 -22.00 1.86
C GLY A 15 -35.45 -21.39 3.25
N VAL A 16 -35.72 -22.17 4.31
CA VAL A 16 -35.82 -21.64 5.69
C VAL A 16 -34.46 -21.17 6.20
N LEU A 17 -33.41 -21.99 6.05
CA LEU A 17 -32.05 -21.63 6.47
C LEU A 17 -31.50 -20.47 5.62
N ARG A 18 -31.79 -20.46 4.31
CA ARG A 18 -31.42 -19.36 3.44
C ARG A 18 -32.17 -18.08 3.82
N LEU A 19 -33.47 -18.14 4.11
CA LEU A 19 -34.24 -16.99 4.57
C LEU A 19 -33.68 -16.42 5.88
N MET A 20 -33.37 -17.29 6.85
CA MET A 20 -32.71 -16.87 8.09
C MET A 20 -31.37 -16.20 7.80
N GLN A 21 -30.56 -16.78 6.91
CA GLN A 21 -29.29 -16.18 6.48
C GLN A 21 -29.51 -14.76 5.92
N LEU A 22 -30.45 -14.59 4.99
CA LEU A 22 -30.76 -13.30 4.35
C LEU A 22 -31.21 -12.23 5.37
N PHE A 23 -31.88 -12.61 6.46
CA PHE A 23 -32.24 -11.67 7.52
C PHE A 23 -31.04 -11.13 8.29
N MET A 24 -29.95 -11.89 8.37
CA MET A 24 -28.74 -11.53 9.11
C MET A 24 -27.64 -10.96 8.21
N GLU A 25 -27.70 -11.25 6.90
CA GLU A 25 -26.78 -10.76 5.89
C GLU A 25 -26.67 -9.22 5.94
N GLY A 26 -25.47 -8.70 5.69
CA GLY A 26 -25.17 -7.27 5.84
C GLY A 26 -24.98 -6.81 7.31
N GLN A 27 -24.71 -7.74 8.24
CA GLN A 27 -24.28 -7.44 9.61
C GLN A 27 -25.34 -6.68 10.45
N HIS A 28 -26.61 -7.06 10.29
CA HIS A 28 -27.72 -6.46 11.03
C HIS A 28 -27.77 -6.95 12.49
N SER A 29 -26.99 -6.31 13.38
CA SER A 29 -26.85 -6.70 14.79
C SER A 29 -28.15 -6.76 15.60
N SER A 30 -29.17 -6.00 15.22
CA SER A 30 -30.52 -6.08 15.81
C SER A 30 -31.21 -7.38 15.46
N MET A 31 -31.15 -7.79 14.18
CA MET A 31 -31.75 -9.03 13.71
C MET A 31 -30.99 -10.26 14.21
N GLN A 32 -29.65 -10.20 14.25
CA GLN A 32 -28.82 -11.27 14.83
C GLN A 32 -29.17 -11.52 16.30
N ARG A 33 -29.40 -10.46 17.09
CA ARG A 33 -29.86 -10.60 18.49
C ARG A 33 -31.27 -11.14 18.57
N LEU A 34 -32.16 -10.66 17.70
CA LEU A 34 -33.54 -11.14 17.65
C LEU A 34 -33.63 -12.64 17.32
N MET A 35 -32.69 -13.21 16.56
CA MET A 35 -32.66 -14.66 16.27
C MET A 35 -32.28 -15.51 17.49
N HIS A 36 -31.62 -14.92 18.48
CA HIS A 36 -31.24 -15.57 19.73
C HIS A 36 -32.29 -15.32 20.82
N GLU A 37 -32.67 -14.06 21.04
CA GLU A 37 -33.52 -13.66 22.15
C GLU A 37 -34.58 -12.65 21.71
N GLN A 38 -35.85 -12.97 21.95
CA GLN A 38 -36.99 -12.10 21.65
C GLN A 38 -37.57 -11.54 22.95
N ALA A 39 -36.85 -10.58 23.55
CA ALA A 39 -37.15 -10.03 24.89
C ALA A 39 -38.58 -9.48 25.09
N HIS A 40 -39.29 -9.15 24.01
CA HIS A 40 -40.66 -8.63 24.05
C HIS A 40 -41.75 -9.70 23.81
N CYS A 41 -41.36 -10.95 23.58
CA CYS A 41 -42.27 -12.07 23.40
C CYS A 41 -42.45 -12.84 24.72
N MET A 42 -43.66 -13.35 24.97
CA MET A 42 -43.96 -14.19 26.15
C MET A 42 -43.11 -15.48 26.19
N GLN A 43 -42.67 -15.94 25.02
CA GLN A 43 -41.80 -17.09 24.86
C GLN A 43 -40.69 -16.73 23.86
N SER A 44 -39.45 -16.88 24.29
CA SER A 44 -38.26 -16.69 23.44
C SER A 44 -37.80 -18.04 22.89
N TYR A 45 -37.43 -18.06 21.62
CA TYR A 45 -36.91 -19.22 20.91
C TYR A 45 -35.48 -18.94 20.45
N ASP A 46 -34.53 -19.75 20.93
CA ASP A 46 -33.14 -19.70 20.50
C ASP A 46 -32.98 -20.45 19.17
N LEU A 47 -33.10 -19.71 18.07
CA LEU A 47 -32.97 -20.27 16.73
C LEU A 47 -31.51 -20.54 16.36
N VAL A 48 -30.55 -19.87 17.01
CA VAL A 48 -29.12 -20.04 16.75
C VAL A 48 -28.65 -21.41 17.24
N SER A 49 -28.96 -21.76 18.50
CA SER A 49 -28.67 -23.09 19.03
C SER A 49 -29.46 -24.18 18.32
N ALA A 50 -30.69 -23.89 17.85
CA ALA A 50 -31.47 -24.84 17.07
C ALA A 50 -30.76 -25.25 15.77
N VAL A 51 -30.17 -24.29 15.03
CA VAL A 51 -29.38 -24.59 13.82
C VAL A 51 -28.14 -25.41 14.15
N ALA A 52 -27.43 -25.10 15.24
CA ALA A 52 -26.28 -25.88 15.69
C ALA A 52 -26.65 -27.33 16.06
N ASN A 53 -27.80 -27.52 16.72
CA ASN A 53 -28.32 -28.85 17.05
C ASN A 53 -28.72 -29.66 15.81
N VAL A 54 -29.27 -29.00 14.79
CA VAL A 54 -29.55 -29.64 13.49
C VAL A 54 -28.26 -30.14 12.84
N LEU A 55 -27.18 -29.36 12.89
CA LEU A 55 -25.87 -29.80 12.39
C LEU A 55 -25.33 -31.02 13.15
N ASP A 56 -25.51 -31.07 14.46
CA ASP A 56 -25.07 -32.21 15.29
C ASP A 56 -25.80 -33.51 14.91
N GLU A 57 -27.13 -33.45 14.75
CA GLU A 57 -27.92 -34.61 14.32
C GLU A 57 -27.58 -35.03 12.88
N LEU A 58 -27.34 -34.07 11.97
CA LEU A 58 -26.92 -34.34 10.60
C LEU A 58 -25.55 -35.01 10.55
N GLN A 59 -24.60 -34.56 11.38
CA GLN A 59 -23.25 -35.11 11.49
C GLN A 59 -23.28 -36.60 11.84
N LEU A 60 -24.08 -36.98 12.85
CA LEU A 60 -24.16 -38.36 13.34
C LEU A 60 -24.65 -39.34 12.26
N ARG A 61 -25.47 -38.86 11.33
CA ARG A 61 -26.09 -39.69 10.28
C ARG A 61 -25.49 -39.50 8.90
N THR A 62 -24.45 -38.67 8.76
CA THR A 62 -23.89 -38.28 7.46
C THR A 62 -23.44 -39.51 6.67
N GLN A 63 -22.75 -40.46 7.30
CA GLN A 63 -22.26 -41.68 6.64
C GLN A 63 -23.42 -42.58 6.18
N GLU A 64 -24.44 -42.80 7.01
CA GLU A 64 -25.62 -43.59 6.64
C GLU A 64 -26.41 -42.97 5.48
N LEU A 65 -26.63 -41.65 5.53
CA LEU A 65 -27.43 -40.93 4.52
C LEU A 65 -26.74 -40.87 3.15
N ILE A 66 -25.41 -40.83 3.16
CA ILE A 66 -24.60 -40.87 1.96
C ILE A 66 -24.69 -42.26 1.31
N MET A 67 -24.53 -43.33 2.09
CA MET A 67 -24.66 -44.71 1.61
C MET A 67 -26.07 -45.02 1.08
N ASP A 68 -27.09 -44.39 1.66
CA ASP A 68 -28.49 -44.47 1.22
C ASP A 68 -28.80 -43.62 -0.04
N GLY A 69 -27.79 -43.02 -0.69
CA GLY A 69 -27.94 -42.26 -1.93
C GLY A 69 -28.54 -40.85 -1.76
N ALA A 70 -28.36 -40.21 -0.59
CA ALA A 70 -28.86 -38.85 -0.32
C ALA A 70 -27.72 -37.83 -0.10
N PRO A 71 -26.85 -37.56 -1.10
CA PRO A 71 -25.71 -36.65 -0.94
C PRO A 71 -26.13 -35.18 -0.76
N HIS A 72 -27.40 -34.82 -1.01
CA HIS A 72 -27.95 -33.49 -0.73
C HIS A 72 -27.85 -33.08 0.76
N VAL A 73 -27.62 -34.05 1.66
CA VAL A 73 -27.35 -33.76 3.07
C VAL A 73 -26.15 -32.82 3.25
N LEU A 74 -25.13 -32.94 2.39
CA LEU A 74 -23.94 -32.08 2.42
C LEU A 74 -24.29 -30.63 2.08
N LEU A 75 -25.20 -30.40 1.13
CA LEU A 75 -25.68 -29.05 0.79
C LEU A 75 -26.45 -28.41 1.93
N LEU A 76 -27.27 -29.20 2.65
CA LEU A 76 -27.99 -28.72 3.82
C LEU A 76 -27.03 -28.33 4.94
N MET A 77 -25.97 -29.13 5.16
CA MET A 77 -24.92 -28.81 6.14
C MET A 77 -24.16 -27.54 5.75
N ILE A 78 -23.76 -27.40 4.47
CA ILE A 78 -23.12 -26.19 3.94
C ILE A 78 -23.99 -24.96 4.22
N GLN A 79 -25.28 -25.04 3.88
CA GLN A 79 -26.23 -23.95 4.11
C GLN A 79 -26.39 -23.62 5.60
N ALA A 80 -26.45 -24.63 6.48
CA ALA A 80 -26.52 -24.42 7.92
C ALA A 80 -25.25 -23.74 8.47
N PHE A 81 -24.05 -24.11 7.98
CA PHE A 81 -22.82 -23.39 8.32
C PHE A 81 -22.83 -21.95 7.83
N HIS A 82 -23.31 -21.67 6.60
CA HIS A 82 -23.46 -20.29 6.12
C HIS A 82 -24.41 -19.47 7.00
N THR A 83 -25.55 -20.04 7.38
CA THR A 83 -26.49 -19.38 8.30
C THR A 83 -25.84 -19.09 9.65
N LEU A 84 -25.11 -20.05 10.24
CA LEU A 84 -24.37 -19.83 11.49
C LEU A 84 -23.27 -18.78 11.36
N THR A 85 -22.57 -18.72 10.22
CA THR A 85 -21.58 -17.67 9.95
C THR A 85 -22.23 -16.29 10.01
N GLU A 86 -23.35 -16.07 9.32
CA GLU A 86 -24.06 -14.78 9.36
C GLU A 86 -24.64 -14.46 10.75
N CYS A 87 -24.90 -15.46 11.61
CA CYS A 87 -25.31 -15.21 13.01
C CYS A 87 -24.22 -14.53 13.84
N VAL A 88 -22.94 -14.75 13.50
CA VAL A 88 -21.79 -14.25 14.28
C VAL A 88 -20.92 -13.25 13.53
N GLN A 89 -21.11 -13.11 12.21
CA GLN A 89 -20.37 -12.19 11.35
C GLN A 89 -20.70 -10.73 11.68
N GLY A 90 -19.68 -9.86 11.78
CA GLY A 90 -19.84 -8.58 12.45
C GLY A 90 -19.93 -8.83 13.95
N PRO A 91 -18.80 -8.76 14.68
CA PRO A 91 -18.63 -9.44 15.96
C PRO A 91 -19.86 -9.29 16.85
N CYS A 92 -20.53 -10.41 17.09
CA CYS A 92 -21.71 -10.50 17.94
C CYS A 92 -21.34 -11.34 19.18
N PRO A 93 -20.84 -10.73 20.27
CA PRO A 93 -20.28 -11.46 21.40
C PRO A 93 -21.27 -12.44 22.03
N GLN A 94 -22.57 -12.10 22.03
CA GLN A 94 -23.63 -12.94 22.57
C GLN A 94 -23.77 -14.25 21.79
N ASN A 95 -23.92 -14.15 20.47
CA ASN A 95 -24.05 -15.33 19.60
C ASN A 95 -22.74 -16.14 19.55
N GLN A 96 -21.58 -15.47 19.58
CA GLN A 96 -20.28 -16.14 19.64
C GLN A 96 -20.10 -16.93 20.94
N GLN A 97 -20.46 -16.34 22.08
CA GLN A 97 -20.39 -17.02 23.38
C GLN A 97 -21.31 -18.24 23.41
N LEU A 98 -22.55 -18.09 22.93
CA LEU A 98 -23.53 -19.18 22.82
C LEU A 98 -23.00 -20.34 21.96
N LEU A 99 -22.52 -20.05 20.74
CA LEU A 99 -22.00 -21.08 19.85
C LEU A 99 -20.75 -21.76 20.41
N SER A 100 -19.87 -21.02 21.08
CA SER A 100 -18.67 -21.60 21.72
C SER A 100 -19.00 -22.52 22.91
N ALA A 101 -20.12 -22.23 23.60
CA ALA A 101 -20.64 -23.08 24.68
C ALA A 101 -21.33 -24.35 24.14
N SER A 102 -21.95 -24.27 22.96
CA SER A 102 -22.72 -25.35 22.33
C SER A 102 -21.88 -26.58 21.92
N ASN A 103 -22.56 -27.59 21.35
CA ASN A 103 -21.93 -28.78 20.76
C ASN A 103 -21.24 -28.52 19.41
N LEU A 104 -21.33 -27.31 18.85
CA LEU A 104 -20.80 -26.99 17.52
C LEU A 104 -19.34 -27.42 17.33
N THR A 105 -18.45 -27.15 18.29
CA THR A 105 -17.03 -27.54 18.18
C THR A 105 -16.84 -29.05 18.13
N LYS A 106 -17.65 -29.80 18.89
CA LYS A 106 -17.63 -31.28 18.87
C LYS A 106 -18.11 -31.78 17.50
N THR A 107 -19.20 -31.22 16.99
CA THR A 107 -19.74 -31.52 15.67
C THR A 107 -18.67 -31.27 14.59
N ILE A 108 -17.97 -30.13 14.67
CA ILE A 108 -16.89 -29.75 13.76
C ILE A 108 -15.75 -30.77 13.79
N ASN A 109 -15.26 -31.17 14.97
CA ASN A 109 -14.20 -32.18 15.07
C ASN A 109 -14.58 -33.50 14.39
N ASN A 110 -15.81 -33.95 14.60
CA ASN A 110 -16.29 -35.19 14.02
C ASN A 110 -16.42 -35.07 12.50
N MET A 111 -16.93 -33.94 11.99
CA MET A 111 -17.01 -33.67 10.56
C MET A 111 -15.62 -33.60 9.91
N MET A 112 -14.67 -32.87 10.50
CA MET A 112 -13.31 -32.75 9.98
C MET A 112 -12.58 -34.11 9.92
N ARG A 113 -12.87 -35.01 10.87
CA ARG A 113 -12.38 -36.39 10.85
C ARG A 113 -13.05 -37.24 9.77
N LEU A 114 -14.36 -37.07 9.56
CA LEU A 114 -15.10 -37.78 8.52
C LEU A 114 -14.63 -37.38 7.12
N LEU A 115 -14.26 -36.11 6.94
CA LEU A 115 -13.84 -35.53 5.67
C LEU A 115 -12.35 -35.78 5.35
N LEU A 116 -11.65 -36.66 6.08
CA LEU A 116 -10.26 -37.02 5.79
C LEU A 116 -10.16 -37.88 4.52
N PRO A 117 -9.24 -37.58 3.59
CA PRO A 117 -9.13 -38.24 2.29
C PRO A 117 -8.92 -39.75 2.38
N ASP A 118 -8.09 -40.27 3.29
CA ASP A 118 -7.87 -41.72 3.43
C ASP A 118 -9.15 -42.47 3.89
N ARG A 119 -10.01 -41.79 4.66
CA ARG A 119 -11.32 -42.31 5.08
C ARG A 119 -12.37 -42.09 4.00
N TYR A 120 -12.23 -41.03 3.21
CA TYR A 120 -13.04 -40.75 2.04
C TYR A 120 -12.79 -41.78 0.93
N GLU A 121 -11.56 -42.16 0.64
CA GLU A 121 -11.31 -43.23 -0.34
C GLU A 121 -11.80 -44.58 0.18
N ALA A 122 -11.59 -44.94 1.45
CA ALA A 122 -12.06 -46.22 2.00
C ALA A 122 -13.60 -46.35 2.11
N VAL A 123 -14.29 -45.26 2.47
CA VAL A 123 -15.76 -45.25 2.59
C VAL A 123 -16.43 -45.22 1.22
N TRP A 124 -15.80 -44.61 0.21
CA TRP A 124 -16.42 -44.40 -1.10
C TRP A 124 -15.93 -45.37 -2.19
N SER A 125 -14.81 -46.08 -1.97
CA SER A 125 -14.36 -47.22 -2.79
C SER A 125 -15.14 -48.51 -2.52
N THR A 126 -15.69 -48.67 -1.32
CA THR A 126 -16.53 -49.84 -0.94
C THR A 126 -17.95 -49.74 -1.47
N ALA A 127 -18.37 -48.58 -1.98
CA ALA A 127 -19.61 -48.40 -2.73
C ALA A 127 -19.39 -48.80 -4.20
N GLU A 128 -19.10 -50.08 -4.45
CA GLU A 128 -19.28 -50.68 -5.77
C GLU A 128 -20.74 -50.39 -6.21
N MET A 129 -20.92 -49.57 -7.25
CA MET A 129 -22.19 -49.06 -7.81
C MET A 129 -22.65 -47.62 -7.46
N LEU A 130 -21.77 -46.68 -7.15
CA LEU A 130 -22.12 -45.26 -7.36
C LEU A 130 -21.08 -44.64 -8.28
N PRO A 131 -21.40 -44.38 -9.57
CA PRO A 131 -20.44 -43.75 -10.46
C PRO A 131 -20.00 -42.43 -9.84
N PHE A 132 -18.72 -42.09 -9.98
CA PHE A 132 -18.11 -40.79 -9.63
C PHE A 132 -18.85 -39.55 -10.20
N ASN A 133 -19.95 -39.77 -10.92
CA ASN A 133 -20.90 -38.87 -11.54
C ASN A 133 -22.28 -38.84 -10.85
N ILE A 134 -22.38 -38.88 -9.50
CA ILE A 134 -23.63 -38.39 -8.87
C ILE A 134 -23.62 -36.88 -8.95
N TYR A 135 -24.29 -36.46 -10.01
CA TYR A 135 -24.49 -35.11 -10.42
C TYR A 135 -25.67 -34.50 -9.65
N ILE A 136 -25.39 -33.84 -8.53
CA ILE A 136 -26.42 -33.10 -7.80
C ILE A 136 -26.74 -31.82 -8.57
N ARG A 137 -27.97 -31.70 -9.10
CA ARG A 137 -28.50 -30.43 -9.59
C ARG A 137 -28.85 -29.57 -8.36
N PRO A 138 -28.12 -28.48 -8.07
CA PRO A 138 -28.42 -27.64 -6.93
C PRO A 138 -29.66 -26.82 -7.27
N LEU A 139 -30.83 -27.20 -6.75
CA LEU A 139 -32.08 -26.45 -6.88
C LEU A 139 -32.07 -25.09 -6.11
N LEU A 140 -30.93 -24.68 -5.54
CA LEU A 140 -30.79 -23.50 -4.67
C LEU A 140 -29.58 -22.59 -4.97
N PHE A 141 -28.77 -22.96 -5.95
CA PHE A 141 -27.68 -22.10 -6.40
C PHE A 141 -27.84 -21.91 -7.90
N ASP A 142 -28.59 -20.87 -8.29
CA ASP A 142 -28.80 -20.52 -9.70
C ASP A 142 -27.47 -20.25 -10.45
N ASP A 143 -26.39 -19.94 -9.72
CA ASP A 143 -25.05 -19.71 -10.29
C ASP A 143 -24.36 -20.97 -10.83
N TRP A 144 -24.79 -22.17 -10.43
CA TRP A 144 -23.95 -23.36 -10.62
C TRP A 144 -24.18 -24.08 -11.92
N GLY A 145 -25.33 -23.90 -12.58
CA GLY A 145 -25.67 -24.40 -13.93
C GLY A 145 -25.51 -25.92 -14.21
N CYS A 146 -24.84 -26.64 -13.32
CA CYS A 146 -24.09 -27.86 -13.56
C CYS A 146 -24.05 -28.68 -12.27
N THR A 147 -23.65 -29.91 -12.45
CA THR A 147 -23.77 -30.96 -11.48
C THR A 147 -22.44 -31.16 -10.73
N VAL A 148 -22.46 -31.02 -9.39
CA VAL A 148 -21.22 -30.91 -8.60
C VAL A 148 -20.77 -32.27 -8.05
N PRO A 149 -19.50 -32.69 -8.29
CA PRO A 149 -18.99 -33.96 -7.78
C PRO A 149 -18.79 -33.90 -6.25
N ILE A 150 -18.98 -35.04 -5.59
CA ILE A 150 -18.93 -35.18 -4.13
C ILE A 150 -17.60 -34.72 -3.50
N PRO A 151 -16.41 -35.01 -4.05
CA PRO A 151 -15.15 -34.51 -3.49
C PRO A 151 -15.13 -32.97 -3.38
N ARG A 152 -15.73 -32.30 -4.38
CA ARG A 152 -15.83 -30.84 -4.43
C ARG A 152 -16.83 -30.31 -3.41
N LEU A 153 -17.94 -31.02 -3.16
CA LEU A 153 -18.87 -30.70 -2.07
C LEU A 153 -18.25 -30.89 -0.69
N CYS A 154 -17.48 -31.96 -0.48
CA CYS A 154 -16.73 -32.18 0.75
C CYS A 154 -15.73 -31.05 0.99
N SER A 155 -15.09 -30.56 -0.08
CA SER A 155 -14.20 -29.41 -0.05
C SER A 155 -14.91 -28.10 0.32
N TYR A 156 -16.07 -27.82 -0.29
CA TYR A 156 -16.89 -26.68 0.10
C TYR A 156 -17.34 -26.77 1.56
N LEU A 157 -17.76 -27.94 2.03
CA LEU A 157 -18.13 -28.14 3.42
C LEU A 157 -16.96 -27.88 4.38
N ARG A 158 -15.74 -28.38 4.07
CA ARG A 158 -14.51 -28.07 4.84
C ARG A 158 -14.27 -26.56 4.89
N THR A 159 -14.41 -25.87 3.75
CA THR A 159 -14.26 -24.40 3.67
C THR A 159 -15.30 -23.67 4.52
N SER A 160 -16.58 -24.08 4.45
CA SER A 160 -17.66 -23.48 5.24
C SER A 160 -17.43 -23.68 6.75
N ILE A 161 -17.00 -24.87 7.18
CA ILE A 161 -16.61 -25.15 8.57
C ILE A 161 -15.52 -24.20 9.05
N LEU A 162 -14.44 -24.06 8.26
CA LEU A 162 -13.32 -23.17 8.60
C LEU A 162 -13.75 -21.71 8.64
N HIS A 163 -14.65 -21.29 7.75
CA HIS A 163 -15.17 -19.93 7.73
C HIS A 163 -16.03 -19.64 8.97
N THR A 164 -16.92 -20.55 9.37
CA THR A 164 -17.71 -20.41 10.60
C THR A 164 -16.81 -20.36 11.84
N LEU A 165 -15.79 -21.23 11.93
CA LEU A 165 -14.81 -21.18 13.04
C LEU A 165 -14.10 -19.83 13.13
N LYS A 166 -13.63 -19.32 11.98
CA LYS A 166 -13.00 -18.00 11.91
C LYS A 166 -13.96 -16.89 12.36
N ALA A 167 -15.21 -16.90 11.89
CA ALA A 167 -16.20 -15.89 12.25
C ALA A 167 -16.60 -15.93 13.74
N VAL A 168 -16.60 -17.13 14.37
CA VAL A 168 -16.78 -17.26 15.83
C VAL A 168 -15.60 -16.65 16.61
N LEU A 169 -14.38 -16.76 16.07
CA LEU A 169 -13.16 -16.25 16.69
C LEU A 169 -12.92 -14.75 16.38
N GLU A 170 -13.42 -14.25 15.25
CA GLU A 170 -13.21 -12.88 14.78
C GLU A 170 -13.92 -11.87 15.69
N GLY A 171 -13.15 -10.95 16.28
CA GLY A 171 -13.65 -10.00 17.29
C GLY A 171 -14.16 -10.63 18.59
N GLY A 172 -14.08 -11.96 18.74
CA GLY A 172 -14.36 -12.66 19.97
C GLY A 172 -13.29 -12.40 21.03
N GLY A 173 -13.71 -12.08 22.25
CA GLY A 173 -12.78 -11.89 23.37
C GLY A 173 -11.98 -13.17 23.69
N ARG A 174 -10.86 -13.02 24.40
CA ARG A 174 -9.95 -14.13 24.78
C ARG A 174 -10.69 -15.35 25.35
N HIS A 175 -11.76 -15.13 26.10
CA HIS A 175 -12.62 -16.18 26.66
C HIS A 175 -13.25 -17.10 25.59
N ILE A 176 -13.81 -16.54 24.51
CA ILE A 176 -14.47 -17.32 23.44
C ILE A 176 -13.43 -18.18 22.71
N ALA A 177 -12.26 -17.61 22.40
CA ALA A 177 -11.18 -18.32 21.75
C ALA A 177 -10.67 -19.50 22.61
N VAL A 178 -10.52 -19.30 23.92
CA VAL A 178 -10.12 -20.37 24.85
C VAL A 178 -11.16 -21.50 24.87
N MET A 179 -12.45 -21.19 24.92
CA MET A 179 -13.51 -22.21 24.90
C MET A 179 -13.50 -23.05 23.62
N VAL A 180 -13.27 -22.41 22.46
CA VAL A 180 -13.16 -23.12 21.17
C VAL A 180 -11.88 -23.96 21.15
N LEU A 181 -10.74 -23.41 21.56
CA LEU A 181 -9.43 -24.07 21.56
C LEU A 181 -9.38 -25.31 22.46
N GLN A 182 -9.97 -25.25 23.66
CA GLN A 182 -10.04 -26.40 24.57
C GLN A 182 -10.79 -27.60 23.98
N LYS A 183 -11.73 -27.33 23.05
CA LYS A 183 -12.56 -28.36 22.43
C LYS A 183 -12.07 -28.77 21.04
N LEU A 184 -11.27 -27.96 20.35
CA LEU A 184 -10.88 -28.19 18.94
C LEU A 184 -9.70 -29.18 18.83
N HIS A 185 -9.84 -30.22 18.01
CA HIS A 185 -8.78 -31.21 17.80
C HIS A 185 -7.82 -30.76 16.69
N LEU A 186 -6.69 -30.19 17.09
CA LEU A 186 -5.69 -29.63 16.16
C LEU A 186 -5.01 -30.69 15.27
N THR A 187 -4.95 -31.95 15.69
CA THR A 187 -4.41 -33.06 14.88
C THR A 187 -5.23 -33.29 13.60
N ASN A 188 -6.56 -33.19 13.69
CA ASN A 188 -7.42 -33.33 12.51
C ASN A 188 -7.16 -32.21 11.49
N LEU A 189 -6.86 -30.98 11.94
CA LEU A 189 -6.49 -29.87 11.07
C LEU A 189 -5.14 -30.12 10.40
N GLN A 190 -4.18 -30.66 11.15
CA GLN A 190 -2.85 -31.02 10.63
C GLN A 190 -2.94 -32.06 9.50
N ASP A 191 -3.67 -33.15 9.73
CA ASP A 191 -3.80 -34.25 8.76
C ASP A 191 -4.48 -33.78 7.46
N GLN A 192 -5.49 -32.91 7.58
CA GLN A 192 -6.16 -32.28 6.43
C GLN A 192 -5.21 -31.39 5.62
N MET A 193 -4.40 -30.56 6.28
CA MET A 193 -3.42 -29.70 5.61
C MET A 193 -2.36 -30.52 4.88
N LEU A 194 -1.86 -31.59 5.51
CA LEU A 194 -0.86 -32.47 4.92
C LEU A 194 -1.41 -33.14 3.64
N SER A 195 -2.65 -33.60 3.69
CA SER A 195 -3.29 -34.15 2.50
C SER A 195 -3.43 -33.13 1.37
N ILE A 196 -3.95 -31.92 1.66
CA ILE A 196 -4.10 -30.87 0.64
C ILE A 196 -2.77 -30.57 -0.03
N PHE A 197 -1.69 -30.50 0.76
CA PHE A 197 -0.35 -30.32 0.22
C PHE A 197 0.10 -31.48 -0.66
N ASN A 198 -0.04 -32.73 -0.22
CA ASN A 198 0.40 -33.88 -1.02
C ASN A 198 -0.27 -33.88 -2.39
N VAL A 199 -1.59 -33.62 -2.42
CA VAL A 199 -2.36 -33.49 -3.67
C VAL A 199 -1.87 -32.33 -4.54
N LEU A 200 -1.58 -31.16 -3.96
CA LEU A 200 -1.06 -30.01 -4.72
C LEU A 200 0.38 -30.22 -5.19
N HIS A 201 1.22 -30.85 -4.36
CA HIS A 201 2.64 -31.03 -4.60
C HIS A 201 2.92 -32.09 -5.67
N GLU A 202 2.23 -33.23 -5.61
CA GLU A 202 2.30 -34.28 -6.64
C GLU A 202 1.85 -33.73 -7.99
N ARG A 203 0.80 -32.90 -8.00
CA ARG A 203 0.30 -32.27 -9.24
C ARG A 203 1.24 -31.20 -9.78
N ASP A 204 1.82 -30.34 -8.94
CA ASP A 204 2.81 -29.35 -9.38
C ASP A 204 4.14 -30.02 -9.80
N ALA A 205 4.52 -31.16 -9.20
CA ALA A 205 5.66 -31.96 -9.64
C ALA A 205 5.41 -32.59 -11.02
N ALA A 206 4.22 -33.17 -11.25
CA ALA A 206 3.81 -33.67 -12.56
C ALA A 206 3.79 -32.56 -13.62
N SER A 207 3.26 -31.38 -13.29
CA SER A 207 3.23 -30.22 -14.17
C SER A 207 4.62 -29.67 -14.50
N ARG A 208 5.52 -29.57 -13.50
CA ARG A 208 6.92 -29.16 -13.73
C ARG A 208 7.69 -30.15 -14.58
N ASN A 209 7.48 -31.45 -14.38
CA ASN A 209 8.13 -32.49 -15.17
C ASN A 209 7.64 -32.44 -16.63
N LEU A 210 6.35 -32.16 -16.85
CA LEU A 210 5.79 -31.94 -18.19
C LEU A 210 6.35 -30.68 -18.85
N CYS A 211 6.41 -29.55 -18.13
CA CYS A 211 7.02 -28.31 -18.62
C CYS A 211 8.53 -28.44 -18.87
N ALA A 212 9.27 -29.19 -18.05
CA ALA A 212 10.69 -29.46 -18.24
C ALA A 212 10.93 -30.39 -19.45
N ALA A 213 10.06 -31.39 -19.66
CA ALA A 213 10.09 -32.22 -20.86
C ALA A 213 9.80 -31.39 -22.13
N MET A 214 8.89 -30.42 -22.06
CA MET A 214 8.62 -29.47 -23.15
C MET A 214 9.74 -28.44 -23.35
N ALA A 215 10.38 -27.95 -22.27
CA ALA A 215 11.51 -27.03 -22.34
C ALA A 215 12.75 -27.68 -22.97
N ASN A 216 12.93 -28.98 -22.80
CA ASN A 216 13.95 -29.75 -23.51
C ASN A 216 13.62 -29.97 -25.00
N ALA A 217 12.39 -29.68 -25.44
CA ALA A 217 11.97 -29.76 -26.84
C ALA A 217 12.03 -28.40 -27.59
N SER A 218 12.29 -27.29 -26.89
CA SER A 218 12.48 -25.97 -27.50
C SER A 218 13.65 -25.21 -26.84
N GLU A 219 14.82 -25.23 -27.46
CA GLU A 219 16.05 -24.53 -27.05
C GLU A 219 15.92 -23.00 -26.87
N SER A 220 14.77 -22.39 -27.16
CA SER A 220 14.59 -20.93 -27.16
C SER A 220 14.24 -20.28 -25.82
N ASP A 221 13.91 -21.05 -24.77
CA ASP A 221 13.38 -20.51 -23.50
C ASP A 221 14.36 -20.53 -22.31
N GLN A 222 15.60 -21.03 -22.49
CA GLN A 222 16.57 -21.21 -21.41
C GLN A 222 17.35 -19.94 -20.96
N LEU A 223 17.07 -18.75 -21.51
CA LEU A 223 17.82 -17.50 -21.22
C LEU A 223 16.99 -16.46 -20.41
N LEU A 224 16.17 -16.90 -19.46
CA LEU A 224 15.18 -16.07 -18.76
C LEU A 224 15.56 -15.57 -17.35
N ASP A 225 16.85 -15.61 -16.99
CA ASP A 225 17.32 -15.29 -15.63
C ASP A 225 17.96 -13.89 -15.49
N GLU A 226 17.45 -12.88 -16.21
CA GLU A 226 17.78 -11.47 -15.94
C GLU A 226 16.73 -10.82 -15.02
N GLY A 227 16.76 -11.21 -13.74
CA GLY A 227 16.70 -10.27 -12.62
C GLY A 227 15.39 -9.51 -12.27
N LEU A 228 14.45 -9.24 -13.18
CA LEU A 228 13.41 -8.23 -12.93
C LEU A 228 12.00 -8.72 -12.57
N TRP A 229 11.53 -9.86 -13.11
CA TRP A 229 10.13 -10.32 -12.97
C TRP A 229 10.03 -11.84 -12.89
N ARG A 230 9.03 -12.39 -12.18
CA ARG A 230 8.69 -13.82 -12.30
C ARG A 230 7.80 -14.02 -13.52
N ALA A 231 8.10 -15.03 -14.34
CA ALA A 231 7.22 -15.39 -15.45
C ALA A 231 5.85 -15.84 -14.89
N PRO A 232 4.71 -15.32 -15.40
CA PRO A 232 3.41 -15.85 -15.02
C PRO A 232 3.28 -17.27 -15.61
N CYS A 233 3.12 -18.26 -14.74
CA CYS A 233 2.85 -19.64 -15.15
C CYS A 233 1.43 -19.72 -15.74
N LYS A 234 1.26 -19.35 -17.02
CA LYS A 234 0.10 -19.76 -17.81
C LYS A 234 0.45 -21.06 -18.51
N GLY A 235 0.14 -22.19 -17.90
CA GLY A 235 0.11 -23.49 -18.57
C GLY A 235 -1.31 -23.78 -19.02
N THR A 236 -1.64 -23.41 -20.26
CA THR A 236 -2.68 -24.10 -21.03
C THR A 236 -2.17 -25.50 -21.35
N TRP A 237 -2.97 -26.54 -21.10
CA TRP A 237 -2.60 -27.93 -21.35
C TRP A 237 -2.73 -28.24 -22.84
N PRO A 238 -1.68 -28.76 -23.52
CA PRO A 238 -1.87 -29.44 -24.79
C PRO A 238 -2.20 -30.90 -24.52
N ALA A 239 -3.31 -31.38 -25.09
CA ALA A 239 -3.66 -32.79 -25.13
C ALA A 239 -2.49 -33.62 -25.71
N SER A 240 -1.94 -34.58 -24.95
CA SER A 240 -1.12 -35.63 -25.56
C SER A 240 -1.13 -36.94 -24.76
N ARG A 241 -1.41 -38.00 -25.52
CA ARG A 241 -1.25 -39.42 -25.20
C ARG A 241 0.20 -39.69 -24.79
N GLY A 242 0.45 -40.21 -23.59
CA GLY A 242 1.79 -40.67 -23.21
C GLY A 242 2.08 -40.73 -21.71
N ALA A 243 1.18 -41.28 -20.90
CA ALA A 243 1.37 -41.43 -19.46
C ALA A 243 1.26 -42.91 -19.02
N GLU A 244 1.93 -43.83 -19.72
CA GLU A 244 1.97 -45.25 -19.32
C GLU A 244 3.25 -45.65 -18.56
N ASP A 245 4.32 -44.85 -18.55
CA ASP A 245 5.63 -45.34 -18.08
C ASP A 245 6.12 -44.84 -16.70
N ILE A 246 5.27 -44.23 -15.87
CA ILE A 246 5.67 -43.82 -14.50
C ILE A 246 4.60 -44.23 -13.47
N ALA A 247 4.34 -45.53 -13.36
CA ALA A 247 3.54 -46.11 -12.28
C ALA A 247 4.34 -47.25 -11.63
N GLY A 248 5.07 -46.91 -10.57
CA GLY A 248 5.94 -47.87 -9.90
C GLY A 248 6.17 -47.57 -8.42
N SER A 249 5.21 -47.00 -7.69
CA SER A 249 5.14 -47.06 -6.20
C SER A 249 4.03 -46.20 -5.57
N ALA A 250 2.82 -46.15 -6.13
CA ALA A 250 1.66 -45.56 -5.45
C ALA A 250 0.39 -46.29 -5.87
N GLY A 251 -0.50 -46.55 -4.92
CA GLY A 251 -1.73 -47.34 -5.12
C GLY A 251 -2.56 -46.86 -6.30
N GLU A 252 -3.16 -47.84 -6.99
CA GLU A 252 -3.91 -47.70 -8.23
C GLU A 252 -4.99 -46.60 -8.17
N TRP A 253 -4.70 -45.46 -8.79
CA TRP A 253 -5.74 -44.60 -9.36
C TRP A 253 -6.15 -45.22 -10.71
N VAL A 254 -7.21 -46.02 -10.71
CA VAL A 254 -7.77 -46.60 -11.94
C VAL A 254 -8.43 -45.49 -12.76
N ALA A 255 -7.78 -45.06 -13.84
CA ALA A 255 -8.40 -44.21 -14.85
C ALA A 255 -9.55 -44.98 -15.55
N PRO A 256 -10.70 -44.34 -15.83
CA PRO A 256 -11.79 -45.00 -16.55
C PRO A 256 -11.39 -45.26 -18.01
N GLN A 257 -11.70 -46.45 -18.54
CA GLN A 257 -11.36 -46.81 -19.91
C GLN A 257 -12.08 -45.94 -20.97
N PRO A 258 -11.42 -45.60 -22.08
CA PRO A 258 -11.97 -44.66 -23.07
C PRO A 258 -12.96 -45.36 -24.01
N GLY A 259 -14.24 -45.10 -23.80
CA GLY A 259 -15.32 -45.49 -24.71
C GLY A 259 -16.28 -44.33 -24.94
N HIS A 260 -16.10 -43.62 -26.07
CA HIS A 260 -16.94 -42.56 -26.66
C HIS A 260 -16.55 -41.09 -26.38
N GLY A 261 -16.31 -40.32 -27.46
CA GLY A 261 -16.39 -38.85 -27.51
C GLY A 261 -15.18 -38.04 -27.04
N MET A 262 -14.03 -38.17 -27.73
CA MET A 262 -12.70 -37.71 -27.28
C MET A 262 -12.38 -36.19 -27.42
N HIS A 263 -13.33 -35.32 -27.78
CA HIS A 263 -13.07 -33.87 -27.94
C HIS A 263 -13.80 -32.96 -26.96
N GLU A 264 -14.92 -33.40 -26.36
CA GLU A 264 -15.61 -32.64 -25.30
C GLU A 264 -15.10 -32.98 -23.90
N ILE A 265 -14.58 -34.20 -23.71
CA ILE A 265 -14.08 -34.68 -22.40
C ILE A 265 -12.76 -34.00 -22.02
N ASP A 266 -11.84 -33.80 -22.97
CA ASP A 266 -10.54 -33.17 -22.72
C ASP A 266 -10.69 -31.69 -22.29
N ALA A 267 -11.63 -30.96 -22.88
CA ALA A 267 -11.93 -29.57 -22.50
C ALA A 267 -12.63 -29.47 -21.13
N LEU A 268 -13.43 -30.47 -20.78
CA LEU A 268 -14.07 -30.61 -19.46
C LEU A 268 -13.05 -31.01 -18.39
N GLU A 269 -12.07 -31.86 -18.70
CA GLU A 269 -10.96 -32.20 -17.81
C GLU A 269 -10.05 -31.00 -17.55
N GLU A 270 -9.70 -30.22 -18.57
CA GLU A 270 -8.86 -29.02 -18.41
C GLU A 270 -9.54 -27.97 -17.51
N HIS A 271 -10.84 -27.72 -17.72
CA HIS A 271 -11.64 -26.83 -16.86
C HIS A 271 -11.86 -27.40 -15.45
N ALA A 272 -12.03 -28.72 -15.31
CA ALA A 272 -12.15 -29.37 -14.01
C ALA A 272 -10.83 -29.32 -13.22
N GLN A 273 -9.69 -29.45 -13.89
CA GLN A 273 -8.36 -29.42 -13.26
C GLN A 273 -7.96 -28.02 -12.77
N ILE A 274 -8.26 -26.96 -13.54
CA ILE A 274 -8.05 -25.57 -13.11
C ILE A 274 -8.90 -25.26 -11.86
N GLY A 275 -10.16 -25.70 -11.84
CA GLY A 275 -11.06 -25.49 -10.71
C GLY A 275 -10.65 -26.21 -9.42
N VAL A 276 -10.02 -27.39 -9.52
CA VAL A 276 -9.57 -28.15 -8.33
C VAL A 276 -8.38 -27.46 -7.64
N LYS A 277 -7.42 -26.93 -8.41
CA LYS A 277 -6.25 -26.23 -7.84
C LYS A 277 -6.67 -24.96 -7.09
N GLU A 278 -7.55 -24.16 -7.67
CA GLU A 278 -8.07 -22.94 -7.04
C GLU A 278 -8.83 -23.23 -5.74
N VAL A 279 -9.65 -24.28 -5.74
CA VAL A 279 -10.39 -24.74 -4.57
C VAL A 279 -9.44 -25.19 -3.44
N LEU A 280 -8.44 -26.01 -3.76
CA LEU A 280 -7.44 -26.46 -2.78
C LEU A 280 -6.55 -25.33 -2.24
N HIS A 281 -6.20 -24.35 -3.08
CA HIS A 281 -5.49 -23.14 -2.63
C HIS A 281 -6.34 -22.32 -1.65
N LYS A 282 -7.63 -22.14 -1.96
CA LYS A 282 -8.58 -21.44 -1.08
C LYS A 282 -8.72 -22.16 0.26
N GLU A 283 -8.85 -23.48 0.24
CA GLU A 283 -8.85 -24.30 1.46
C GLU A 283 -7.57 -24.12 2.28
N GLY A 284 -6.40 -24.26 1.64
CA GLY A 284 -5.09 -24.07 2.27
C GLY A 284 -5.00 -22.74 3.00
N TYR A 285 -5.40 -21.64 2.34
CA TYR A 285 -5.51 -20.32 2.97
C TYR A 285 -6.36 -20.33 4.25
N HIS A 286 -7.57 -20.92 4.21
CA HIS A 286 -8.47 -20.93 5.35
C HIS A 286 -7.87 -21.67 6.56
N TYR A 287 -7.19 -22.80 6.34
CA TYR A 287 -6.50 -23.55 7.40
C TYR A 287 -5.39 -22.73 8.07
N ILE A 288 -4.47 -22.19 7.29
CA ILE A 288 -3.31 -21.46 7.83
C ILE A 288 -3.76 -20.19 8.53
N SER A 289 -4.71 -19.48 7.93
CA SER A 289 -5.22 -18.26 8.53
C SER A 289 -5.96 -18.55 9.83
N LEU A 290 -6.64 -19.69 9.96
CA LEU A 290 -7.19 -20.13 11.24
C LEU A 290 -6.06 -20.42 12.25
N LEU A 291 -5.03 -21.18 11.88
CA LEU A 291 -3.89 -21.46 12.77
C LEU A 291 -3.18 -20.18 13.23
N LYS A 292 -2.89 -19.25 12.30
CA LYS A 292 -2.30 -17.94 12.61
C LYS A 292 -3.23 -17.09 13.49
N MET A 293 -4.55 -17.16 13.29
CA MET A 293 -5.52 -16.49 14.16
C MET A 293 -5.48 -17.05 15.58
N LEU A 294 -5.42 -18.38 15.73
CA LEU A 294 -5.33 -19.06 17.02
C LEU A 294 -4.07 -18.68 17.82
N MET A 295 -2.93 -18.46 17.14
CA MET A 295 -1.68 -18.03 17.78
C MET A 295 -1.77 -16.65 18.46
N LEU A 296 -2.77 -15.84 18.13
CA LEU A 296 -2.82 -14.45 18.60
C LEU A 296 -3.59 -14.25 19.92
N PHE A 297 -4.18 -15.30 20.50
CA PHE A 297 -5.05 -15.17 21.68
C PHE A 297 -4.34 -15.33 23.03
N ASP A 298 -3.24 -16.11 23.11
CA ASP A 298 -2.52 -16.36 24.38
C ASP A 298 -1.09 -16.91 24.16
N GLU A 299 -0.17 -16.66 25.08
CA GLU A 299 1.19 -17.24 25.09
C GLU A 299 1.17 -18.76 25.30
N ALA A 300 0.34 -19.27 26.21
CA ALA A 300 0.25 -20.72 26.46
C ALA A 300 -0.25 -21.50 25.23
N HIS A 301 -1.14 -20.90 24.45
CA HIS A 301 -1.67 -21.50 23.23
C HIS A 301 -0.79 -21.20 22.01
N PHE A 302 -0.08 -20.07 22.02
CA PHE A 302 1.04 -19.83 21.12
C PHE A 302 2.03 -20.97 21.26
N GLU A 303 2.39 -21.43 22.45
CA GLU A 303 3.29 -22.59 22.62
C GLU A 303 2.73 -23.87 21.99
N VAL A 304 1.46 -24.19 22.19
CA VAL A 304 0.83 -25.40 21.61
C VAL A 304 0.78 -25.33 20.08
N VAL A 305 0.25 -24.23 19.53
CA VAL A 305 0.11 -24.05 18.08
C VAL A 305 1.49 -23.85 17.42
N SER A 306 2.42 -23.14 18.08
CA SER A 306 3.81 -22.99 17.62
C SER A 306 4.57 -24.31 17.68
N SER A 307 4.36 -25.14 18.71
CA SER A 307 4.90 -26.50 18.76
C SER A 307 4.38 -27.36 17.61
N MET A 308 3.07 -27.28 17.31
CA MET A 308 2.47 -27.97 16.17
C MET A 308 3.00 -27.43 14.82
N LEU A 309 3.09 -26.12 14.63
CA LEU A 309 3.63 -25.51 13.42
C LEU A 309 5.12 -25.81 13.26
N LYS A 310 5.88 -25.84 14.37
CA LYS A 310 7.29 -26.24 14.40
C LYS A 310 7.45 -27.72 14.06
N HIS A 311 6.57 -28.57 14.58
CA HIS A 311 6.51 -29.97 14.21
C HIS A 311 6.18 -30.11 12.72
N MET A 312 5.15 -29.45 12.21
CA MET A 312 4.82 -29.41 10.78
C MET A 312 5.99 -28.89 9.93
N LYS A 313 6.67 -27.84 10.38
CA LYS A 313 7.87 -27.27 9.75
C LYS A 313 9.04 -28.26 9.76
N SER A 314 9.19 -29.08 10.80
CA SER A 314 10.22 -30.12 10.86
C SER A 314 9.88 -31.36 10.06
N THR A 315 8.60 -31.77 10.04
CA THR A 315 8.12 -32.97 9.38
C THR A 315 8.04 -32.75 7.88
N VAL A 316 7.55 -31.58 7.44
CA VAL A 316 7.48 -31.22 6.02
C VAL A 316 7.74 -29.71 5.83
N PRO A 317 9.02 -29.28 5.78
CA PRO A 317 9.39 -27.86 5.65
C PRO A 317 8.80 -27.17 4.42
N THR A 318 8.61 -27.92 3.34
CA THR A 318 8.04 -27.45 2.07
C THR A 318 6.56 -27.11 2.19
N VAL A 319 5.78 -27.89 2.97
CA VAL A 319 4.37 -27.59 3.28
C VAL A 319 4.25 -26.24 3.97
N HIS A 320 5.03 -26.06 5.03
CA HIS A 320 5.00 -24.84 5.82
C HIS A 320 5.37 -23.61 4.98
N ALA A 321 6.44 -23.70 4.18
CA ALA A 321 6.88 -22.60 3.31
C ALA A 321 5.88 -22.27 2.20
N PHE A 322 5.25 -23.28 1.59
CA PHE A 322 4.23 -23.09 0.55
C PHE A 322 3.05 -22.29 1.09
N PHE A 323 2.55 -22.71 2.24
CA PHE A 323 1.40 -22.13 2.89
C PHE A 323 1.68 -20.75 3.51
N GLU A 324 2.85 -20.52 4.10
CA GLU A 324 3.22 -19.19 4.62
C GLU A 324 3.16 -18.08 3.57
N ASN A 325 3.49 -18.40 2.31
CA ASN A 325 3.46 -17.45 1.20
C ASN A 325 2.05 -17.16 0.68
N MET A 326 1.04 -17.95 1.06
CA MET A 326 -0.36 -17.75 0.65
C MET A 326 -1.11 -16.75 1.52
N VAL A 327 -0.68 -16.53 2.77
CA VAL A 327 -1.43 -15.74 3.75
C VAL A 327 -0.65 -14.52 4.17
N ALA A 328 -1.18 -13.34 3.85
CA ALA A 328 -0.72 -12.07 4.35
C ALA A 328 -1.60 -11.57 5.50
N SER A 329 -1.10 -10.58 6.23
CA SER A 329 -1.85 -9.95 7.32
C SER A 329 -1.52 -8.48 7.45
N VAL A 330 -2.51 -7.69 7.89
CA VAL A 330 -2.37 -6.28 8.24
C VAL A 330 -3.03 -6.01 9.59
N GLU A 331 -2.59 -4.95 10.27
CA GLU A 331 -3.29 -4.44 11.45
C GLU A 331 -4.24 -3.32 11.05
N VAL A 332 -5.48 -3.44 11.52
CA VAL A 332 -6.57 -2.48 11.29
C VAL A 332 -7.08 -2.04 12.65
N LYS A 333 -7.18 -0.72 12.84
CA LYS A 333 -7.85 -0.14 14.00
C LYS A 333 -9.35 -0.14 13.71
N HIS A 334 -10.12 -0.88 14.50
CA HIS A 334 -11.57 -0.86 14.46
C HIS A 334 -12.07 -0.42 15.84
N LEU A 335 -12.78 0.73 15.87
CA LEU A 335 -13.14 1.42 17.11
C LEU A 335 -11.88 1.73 17.94
N ASP A 336 -11.87 1.30 19.21
CA ASP A 336 -10.77 1.50 20.15
C ASP A 336 -9.87 0.27 20.30
N THR A 337 -9.87 -0.65 19.34
CA THR A 337 -9.04 -1.87 19.37
C THR A 337 -8.29 -2.08 18.07
N VAL A 338 -7.04 -2.53 18.15
CA VAL A 338 -6.29 -2.96 16.97
C VAL A 338 -6.52 -4.46 16.74
N GLN A 339 -6.99 -4.81 15.55
CA GLN A 339 -7.28 -6.17 15.13
C GLN A 339 -6.39 -6.57 13.96
N LYS A 340 -6.03 -7.85 13.86
CA LYS A 340 -5.19 -8.37 12.78
C LYS A 340 -6.07 -9.05 11.73
N ALA A 341 -6.13 -8.46 10.54
CA ALA A 341 -6.89 -9.00 9.40
C ALA A 341 -6.00 -9.91 8.56
N PHE A 342 -6.45 -11.14 8.30
CA PHE A 342 -5.74 -12.12 7.47
C PHE A 342 -6.42 -12.26 6.12
N PHE A 343 -5.65 -12.17 5.04
CA PHE A 343 -6.19 -12.22 3.68
C PHE A 343 -5.29 -13.08 2.77
N PRO A 344 -5.87 -13.71 1.73
CA PRO A 344 -5.08 -14.44 0.75
C PRO A 344 -4.23 -13.46 -0.05
N MET A 345 -2.96 -13.79 -0.28
CA MET A 345 -2.10 -12.97 -1.13
C MET A 345 -2.65 -12.92 -2.56
N PRO A 346 -2.96 -11.74 -3.12
CA PRO A 346 -3.44 -11.64 -4.49
C PRO A 346 -2.42 -12.17 -5.50
N GLU A 347 -2.90 -12.87 -6.54
CA GLU A 347 -2.03 -13.39 -7.59
C GLU A 347 -1.23 -12.29 -8.28
N GLN A 348 -1.80 -11.09 -8.40
CA GLN A 348 -1.13 -9.92 -8.98
C GLN A 348 0.16 -9.54 -8.24
N CYS A 349 0.20 -9.78 -6.92
CA CYS A 349 1.39 -9.52 -6.10
C CYS A 349 2.49 -10.58 -6.28
N SER A 350 2.16 -11.76 -6.83
CA SER A 350 3.12 -12.88 -7.01
C SER A 350 4.09 -12.68 -8.18
N VAL A 351 3.68 -11.88 -9.17
CA VAL A 351 4.47 -11.57 -10.37
C VAL A 351 5.55 -10.53 -10.09
N VAL A 352 5.31 -9.69 -9.09
CA VAL A 352 6.25 -8.67 -8.62
C VAL A 352 7.32 -9.33 -7.75
N ARG A 353 8.59 -9.26 -8.19
CA ARG A 353 9.72 -9.69 -7.36
C ARG A 353 9.83 -8.75 -6.15
N GLN A 354 9.87 -9.31 -4.94
CA GLN A 354 10.01 -8.53 -3.70
C GLN A 354 11.30 -7.67 -3.68
N ASP A 355 12.40 -8.15 -4.26
CA ASP A 355 13.65 -7.37 -4.44
C ASP A 355 13.71 -6.60 -5.77
N GLY A 356 12.59 -6.55 -6.49
CA GLY A 356 12.49 -5.93 -7.80
C GLY A 356 12.69 -4.41 -7.72
N PRO A 357 13.07 -3.77 -8.84
CA PRO A 357 13.24 -2.33 -8.88
C PRO A 357 11.93 -1.57 -8.63
N TRP A 358 10.78 -2.18 -8.91
CA TRP A 358 9.46 -1.61 -8.59
C TRP A 358 9.21 -1.50 -7.07
N VAL A 359 9.44 -2.58 -6.33
CA VAL A 359 9.24 -2.59 -4.86
C VAL A 359 10.18 -1.59 -4.21
N ARG A 360 11.45 -1.53 -4.66
CA ARG A 360 12.42 -0.53 -4.19
C ARG A 360 11.99 0.91 -4.48
N GLU A 361 11.40 1.18 -5.64
CA GLU A 361 10.86 2.50 -5.96
C GLU A 361 9.71 2.86 -5.00
N MET A 362 8.81 1.93 -4.72
CA MET A 362 7.72 2.14 -3.77
C MET A 362 8.24 2.34 -2.34
N GLU A 363 9.22 1.55 -1.90
CA GLU A 363 9.91 1.74 -0.60
C GLU A 363 10.53 3.13 -0.50
N GLN A 364 11.20 3.61 -1.55
CA GLN A 364 11.75 4.96 -1.59
C GLN A 364 10.67 6.05 -1.48
N ARG A 365 9.48 5.83 -2.04
CA ARG A 365 8.35 6.76 -1.87
C ARG A 365 7.86 6.82 -0.43
N PHE A 366 7.85 5.69 0.28
CA PHE A 366 7.55 5.67 1.72
C PHE A 366 8.66 6.31 2.56
N VAL A 367 9.94 6.12 2.21
CA VAL A 367 11.07 6.74 2.91
C VAL A 367 11.05 8.26 2.80
N ARG A 368 10.72 8.80 1.62
CA ARG A 368 10.67 10.26 1.36
C ARG A 368 9.42 10.95 1.93
N MET A 369 8.62 10.26 2.73
CA MET A 369 7.41 10.79 3.34
C MET A 369 7.77 11.67 4.55
N THR A 370 7.89 12.98 4.33
CA THR A 370 8.14 13.98 5.39
C THR A 370 6.84 14.68 5.80
N HIS A 371 6.39 14.54 7.06
CA HIS A 371 5.21 15.25 7.58
C HIS A 371 5.39 15.71 9.02
N THR A 372 4.75 16.82 9.37
CA THR A 372 4.80 17.43 10.71
C THR A 372 3.86 16.74 11.70
N SER A 373 2.75 16.14 11.23
CA SER A 373 1.77 15.46 12.07
C SER A 373 1.61 13.97 11.75
N THR A 374 1.23 13.18 12.77
CA THR A 374 0.99 11.73 12.62
C THR A 374 -0.23 11.42 11.75
N GLN A 375 -1.25 12.29 11.75
CA GLN A 375 -2.44 12.14 10.91
C GLN A 375 -2.15 12.40 9.43
N GLU A 376 -1.37 13.44 9.11
CA GLU A 376 -0.93 13.70 7.74
C GLU A 376 -0.10 12.54 7.20
N LYS A 377 0.79 11.98 8.04
CA LYS A 377 1.58 10.80 7.69
C LYS A 377 0.70 9.61 7.34
N ALA A 378 -0.35 9.35 8.11
CA ALA A 378 -1.31 8.27 7.83
C ALA A 378 -2.07 8.50 6.51
N HIS A 379 -2.46 9.74 6.21
CA HIS A 379 -3.13 10.08 4.95
C HIS A 379 -2.20 9.89 3.74
N SER A 380 -0.95 10.34 3.84
CA SER A 380 0.05 10.11 2.80
C SER A 380 0.37 8.63 2.62
N PHE A 381 0.46 7.87 3.72
CA PHE A 381 0.61 6.42 3.66
C PHE A 381 -0.54 5.76 2.90
N GLN A 382 -1.79 6.11 3.24
CA GLN A 382 -2.98 5.59 2.55
C GLN A 382 -2.94 5.92 1.05
N GLN A 383 -2.60 7.16 0.69
CA GLN A 383 -2.52 7.57 -0.72
C GLN A 383 -1.45 6.79 -1.49
N ILE A 384 -0.23 6.68 -0.95
CA ILE A 384 0.85 5.93 -1.60
C ILE A 384 0.49 4.44 -1.71
N ALA A 385 -0.14 3.86 -0.68
CA ALA A 385 -0.57 2.46 -0.72
C ALA A 385 -1.68 2.22 -1.75
N GLN A 386 -2.66 3.11 -1.88
CA GLN A 386 -3.70 3.03 -2.92
C GLN A 386 -3.11 3.14 -4.33
N ILE A 387 -2.19 4.08 -4.54
CA ILE A 387 -1.46 4.24 -5.81
C ILE A 387 -0.65 2.97 -6.12
N GLY A 388 0.06 2.43 -5.13
CA GLY A 388 0.84 1.20 -5.28
C GLY A 388 -0.03 -0.01 -5.63
N ALA A 389 -1.20 -0.15 -5.01
CA ALA A 389 -2.16 -1.23 -5.30
C ALA A 389 -2.68 -1.12 -6.73
N PHE A 390 -3.09 0.09 -7.13
CA PHE A 390 -3.55 0.39 -8.48
C PHE A 390 -2.46 0.10 -9.54
N GLN A 391 -1.25 0.62 -9.33
CA GLN A 391 -0.12 0.43 -10.24
C GLN A 391 0.30 -1.04 -10.34
N THR A 392 0.20 -1.80 -9.24
CA THR A 392 0.46 -3.26 -9.25
C THR A 392 -0.58 -4.01 -10.09
N ALA A 393 -1.86 -3.67 -9.95
CA ALA A 393 -2.93 -4.26 -10.78
C ALA A 393 -2.74 -3.95 -12.27
N TYR A 394 -2.41 -2.69 -12.57
CA TYR A 394 -2.15 -2.23 -13.94
C TYR A 394 -0.91 -2.90 -14.56
N LEU A 395 0.18 -3.00 -13.79
CA LEU A 395 1.38 -3.70 -14.26
C LEU A 395 1.10 -5.17 -14.53
N TYR A 396 0.30 -5.82 -13.68
CA TYR A 396 -0.12 -7.20 -13.90
C TYR A 396 -0.92 -7.37 -15.19
N SER A 397 -1.87 -6.47 -15.49
CA SER A 397 -2.65 -6.54 -16.73
C SER A 397 -1.78 -6.36 -17.97
N LEU A 398 -0.79 -5.46 -17.92
CA LEU A 398 0.19 -5.29 -19.00
C LEU A 398 1.07 -6.53 -19.19
N LEU A 399 1.51 -7.17 -18.10
CA LEU A 399 2.31 -8.40 -18.21
C LEU A 399 1.51 -9.55 -18.84
N MET A 400 0.19 -9.56 -18.68
CA MET A 400 -0.66 -10.58 -19.28
C MET A 400 -0.83 -10.41 -20.80
N GLU A 401 -0.64 -9.21 -21.33
CA GLU A 401 -0.71 -8.95 -22.76
C GLU A 401 0.67 -9.16 -23.45
N LYS A 402 0.67 -9.89 -24.58
CA LYS A 402 1.91 -10.35 -25.24
C LYS A 402 2.79 -9.20 -25.77
N ARG A 403 2.19 -8.11 -26.26
CA ARG A 403 2.90 -7.00 -26.91
C ARG A 403 3.60 -6.10 -25.89
N THR A 404 2.88 -5.67 -24.86
CA THR A 404 3.37 -4.81 -23.78
C THR A 404 4.36 -5.54 -22.88
N ARG A 405 4.24 -6.87 -22.73
CA ARG A 405 5.24 -7.70 -22.03
C ARG A 405 6.66 -7.54 -22.58
N ILE A 406 6.85 -7.44 -23.89
CA ILE A 406 8.19 -7.29 -24.50
C ILE A 406 8.79 -5.93 -24.11
N LEU A 407 7.98 -4.87 -24.17
CA LEU A 407 8.38 -3.51 -23.79
C LEU A 407 8.74 -3.42 -22.29
N LEU A 408 7.99 -4.12 -21.44
CA LEU A 408 8.26 -4.20 -20.00
C LEU A 408 9.50 -5.04 -19.67
N ARG A 409 9.71 -6.15 -20.38
CA ARG A 409 10.87 -7.05 -20.19
C ARG A 409 12.18 -6.31 -20.45
N HIS A 410 12.27 -5.53 -21.52
CA HIS A 410 13.48 -4.82 -21.92
C HIS A 410 13.48 -3.33 -21.56
N ARG A 411 12.69 -2.93 -20.54
CA ARG A 411 12.52 -1.50 -20.18
C ARG A 411 13.84 -0.73 -20.00
N SER A 412 14.84 -1.36 -19.36
CA SER A 412 16.12 -0.71 -19.08
C SER A 412 16.93 -0.47 -20.35
N VAL A 413 16.91 -1.46 -21.25
CA VAL A 413 17.60 -1.39 -22.54
C VAL A 413 16.92 -0.35 -23.43
N ILE A 414 15.60 -0.41 -23.56
CA ILE A 414 14.83 0.51 -24.41
C ILE A 414 15.04 1.97 -24.00
N VAL A 415 15.04 2.27 -22.70
CA VAL A 415 15.20 3.65 -22.21
C VAL A 415 16.64 4.17 -22.35
N ASN A 416 17.65 3.31 -22.17
CA ASN A 416 19.06 3.75 -22.16
C ASN A 416 19.76 3.64 -23.52
N MET A 417 19.26 2.83 -24.45
CA MET A 417 19.87 2.62 -25.77
C MET A 417 20.08 3.91 -26.58
N PRO A 418 19.12 4.85 -26.66
CA PRO A 418 19.33 6.11 -27.38
C PRO A 418 20.58 6.88 -26.92
N PHE A 419 20.77 6.98 -25.60
CA PHE A 419 21.94 7.65 -25.03
C PHE A 419 23.26 6.98 -25.44
N TRP A 420 23.34 5.65 -25.31
CA TRP A 420 24.56 4.92 -25.67
C TRP A 420 24.87 4.97 -27.17
N LEU A 421 23.84 4.91 -28.01
CA LEU A 421 24.00 5.08 -29.46
C LEU A 421 24.47 6.49 -29.82
N SER A 422 23.94 7.53 -29.16
CA SER A 422 24.41 8.91 -29.34
C SER A 422 25.88 9.06 -28.94
N CYS A 423 26.31 8.50 -27.79
CA CYS A 423 27.71 8.47 -27.38
C CYS A 423 28.62 7.80 -28.43
N LEU A 424 28.17 6.67 -28.98
CA LEU A 424 28.91 5.94 -30.01
C LEU A 424 29.02 6.76 -31.30
N ILE A 425 27.92 7.33 -31.79
CA ILE A 425 27.90 8.21 -32.97
C ILE A 425 28.84 9.40 -32.76
N CYS A 426 28.78 10.07 -31.61
CA CYS A 426 29.65 11.21 -31.32
C CYS A 426 31.12 10.82 -31.26
N THR A 427 31.45 9.63 -30.75
CA THR A 427 32.82 9.13 -30.69
C THR A 427 33.34 8.78 -32.08
N VAL A 428 32.52 8.14 -32.93
CA VAL A 428 32.88 7.87 -34.33
C VAL A 428 33.09 9.17 -35.11
N LEU A 429 32.20 10.15 -34.94
CA LEU A 429 32.36 11.48 -35.53
C LEU A 429 33.66 12.15 -35.05
N ALA A 430 33.98 12.09 -33.76
CA ALA A 430 35.19 12.71 -33.22
C ALA A 430 36.49 12.04 -33.70
N LEU A 431 36.47 10.73 -33.99
CA LEU A 431 37.66 9.96 -34.38
C LEU A 431 37.92 9.96 -35.88
N PHE A 432 36.86 9.98 -36.70
CA PHE A 432 36.97 9.70 -38.14
C PHE A 432 36.51 10.85 -39.03
N HIS A 433 35.89 11.89 -38.48
CA HIS A 433 35.50 13.04 -39.30
C HIS A 433 36.71 13.93 -39.61
N ASP A 434 37.36 13.67 -40.74
CA ASP A 434 38.42 14.52 -41.27
C ASP A 434 37.81 15.73 -42.01
N GLN A 435 38.29 16.93 -41.70
CA GLN A 435 38.13 18.08 -42.59
C GLN A 435 39.08 17.91 -43.78
N GLU A 436 38.71 17.08 -44.76
CA GLU A 436 39.36 17.19 -46.07
C GLU A 436 38.96 18.55 -46.68
N GLY A 437 39.94 19.44 -46.73
CA GLY A 437 39.80 20.80 -47.25
C GLY A 437 39.47 20.86 -48.74
N SER A 438 39.17 22.10 -49.14
CA SER A 438 38.80 22.61 -50.46
C SER A 438 37.31 22.53 -50.83
N VAL A 439 36.68 23.68 -50.65
CA VAL A 439 35.43 24.09 -51.29
C VAL A 439 35.63 24.07 -52.81
N GLY A 440 35.28 22.96 -53.44
CA GLY A 440 35.06 22.86 -54.88
C GLY A 440 33.62 22.39 -55.14
N PRO A 441 32.93 22.87 -56.20
CA PRO A 441 31.52 22.60 -56.43
C PRO A 441 31.20 21.14 -56.84
N ASP A 442 32.21 20.28 -56.97
CA ASP A 442 32.03 18.90 -57.40
C ASP A 442 31.93 17.96 -56.20
N PHE A 443 30.70 17.80 -55.70
CA PHE A 443 30.33 16.84 -54.67
C PHE A 443 30.46 15.41 -55.21
N LYS A 444 31.68 14.86 -55.25
CA LYS A 444 31.90 13.44 -55.54
C LYS A 444 31.50 12.61 -54.31
N PHE A 445 30.44 11.84 -54.45
CA PHE A 445 30.02 10.80 -53.49
C PHE A 445 31.09 9.70 -53.44
N LYS A 446 32.15 9.90 -52.67
CA LYS A 446 32.97 8.78 -52.17
C LYS A 446 32.18 8.13 -51.03
N LEU A 447 31.86 6.85 -51.20
CA LEU A 447 31.29 6.01 -50.16
C LEU A 447 32.41 5.66 -49.17
N ASP A 448 32.74 6.62 -48.32
CA ASP A 448 33.71 6.37 -47.26
C ASP A 448 33.05 5.46 -46.19
N PRO A 449 33.73 4.41 -45.70
CA PRO A 449 33.13 3.40 -44.83
C PRO A 449 32.64 3.96 -43.48
N ASP A 450 33.22 5.05 -43.01
CA ASP A 450 32.78 5.85 -41.86
C ASP A 450 31.37 6.43 -42.05
N LYS A 451 31.04 6.95 -43.25
CA LYS A 451 29.70 7.50 -43.57
C LYS A 451 28.61 6.43 -43.55
N ILE A 452 28.94 5.20 -43.99
CA ILE A 452 28.03 4.05 -43.95
C ILE A 452 27.75 3.64 -42.50
N VAL A 453 28.80 3.56 -41.67
CA VAL A 453 28.68 3.22 -40.25
C VAL A 453 27.84 4.26 -39.50
N ILE A 454 28.07 5.55 -39.73
CA ILE A 454 27.27 6.63 -39.12
C ILE A 454 25.81 6.55 -39.56
N ALA A 455 25.54 6.28 -40.84
CA ALA A 455 24.17 6.11 -41.34
C ALA A 455 23.45 4.91 -40.69
N MET A 456 24.13 3.77 -40.55
CA MET A 456 23.56 2.59 -39.87
C MET A 456 23.27 2.85 -38.40
N LEU A 457 24.21 3.48 -37.69
CA LEU A 457 24.02 3.86 -36.28
C LEU A 457 22.91 4.91 -36.12
N GLY A 458 22.79 5.85 -37.05
CA GLY A 458 21.72 6.84 -37.08
C GLY A 458 20.34 6.22 -37.25
N VAL A 459 20.18 5.24 -38.15
CA VAL A 459 18.93 4.47 -38.29
C VAL A 459 18.60 3.73 -36.99
N LEU A 460 19.59 3.06 -36.40
CA LEU A 460 19.41 2.34 -35.14
C LEU A 460 19.00 3.29 -33.99
N HIS A 461 19.57 4.50 -33.94
CA HIS A 461 19.22 5.53 -32.97
C HIS A 461 17.78 6.04 -33.15
N VAL A 462 17.34 6.29 -34.38
CA VAL A 462 15.93 6.64 -34.68
C VAL A 462 14.98 5.54 -34.21
N VAL A 463 15.30 4.27 -34.48
CA VAL A 463 14.50 3.14 -34.01
C VAL A 463 14.48 3.07 -32.49
N ALA A 464 15.62 3.27 -31.82
CA ALA A 464 15.69 3.26 -30.36
C ALA A 464 14.85 4.38 -29.71
N THR A 465 14.91 5.60 -30.24
CA THR A 465 14.09 6.73 -29.75
C THR A 465 12.60 6.52 -30.02
N ALA A 466 12.23 5.92 -31.15
CA ALA A 466 10.86 5.54 -31.43
C ALA A 466 10.35 4.47 -30.46
N LEU A 467 11.15 3.44 -30.15
CA LEU A 467 10.80 2.41 -29.17
C LEU A 467 10.64 2.98 -27.75
N ALA A 468 11.48 3.94 -27.35
CA ALA A 468 11.34 4.63 -26.07
C ALA A 468 10.01 5.40 -25.98
N LEU A 469 9.64 6.14 -27.04
CA LEU A 469 8.35 6.82 -27.11
C LEU A 469 7.17 5.83 -27.11
N CYS A 470 7.25 4.73 -27.87
CA CYS A 470 6.24 3.68 -27.86
C CYS A 470 6.07 3.08 -26.45
N LYS A 471 7.16 2.80 -25.74
CA LYS A 471 7.09 2.32 -24.35
C LYS A 471 6.34 3.32 -23.49
N TYR A 472 6.66 4.60 -23.57
CA TYR A 472 5.97 5.61 -22.77
C TYR A 472 4.46 5.65 -23.09
N VAL A 473 4.08 5.70 -24.37
CA VAL A 473 2.67 5.80 -24.80
C VAL A 473 1.85 4.56 -24.46
N TYR A 474 2.41 3.35 -24.59
CA TYR A 474 1.68 2.10 -24.38
C TYR A 474 1.79 1.55 -22.94
N VAL A 475 2.80 1.94 -22.17
CA VAL A 475 3.04 1.42 -20.81
C VAL A 475 2.81 2.49 -19.76
N ASP A 476 3.44 3.65 -19.85
CA ASP A 476 3.41 4.64 -18.75
C ASP A 476 2.15 5.52 -18.79
N ALA A 477 1.81 6.07 -19.97
CA ALA A 477 0.72 7.02 -20.12
C ALA A 477 -0.67 6.47 -19.73
N PRO A 478 -1.06 5.23 -20.10
CA PRO A 478 -2.36 4.70 -19.70
C PRO A 478 -2.43 4.42 -18.19
N GLY A 479 -1.29 4.07 -17.57
CA GLY A 479 -1.17 3.89 -16.13
C GLY A 479 -1.38 5.22 -15.38
N MET A 480 -0.73 6.29 -15.84
CA MET A 480 -0.90 7.64 -15.30
C MET A 480 -2.33 8.15 -15.48
N LEU A 481 -2.93 7.98 -16.66
CA LEU A 481 -4.31 8.39 -16.92
C LEU A 481 -5.28 7.68 -15.96
N CYS A 482 -5.08 6.38 -15.78
CA CYS A 482 -5.96 5.60 -14.93
C CYS A 482 -5.77 5.95 -13.44
N GLU A 483 -4.55 6.28 -13.00
CA GLU A 483 -4.30 6.83 -11.66
C GLU A 483 -5.00 8.19 -11.45
N ILE A 484 -4.88 9.12 -12.41
CA ILE A 484 -5.55 10.43 -12.37
C ILE A 484 -7.06 10.24 -12.33
N LYS A 485 -7.60 9.38 -13.19
CA LYS A 485 -9.03 9.07 -13.23
C LYS A 485 -9.51 8.49 -11.91
N HIS A 486 -8.75 7.56 -11.34
CA HIS A 486 -9.08 6.96 -10.05
C HIS A 486 -9.13 8.04 -8.95
N ARG A 487 -8.16 8.95 -8.92
CA ARG A 487 -8.13 10.06 -7.96
C ARG A 487 -9.27 11.06 -8.17
N SER A 488 -9.56 11.42 -9.41
CA SER A 488 -10.66 12.33 -9.75
C SER A 488 -12.02 11.73 -9.39
N LEU A 489 -12.24 10.44 -9.69
CA LEU A 489 -13.45 9.72 -9.30
C LEU A 489 -13.61 9.66 -7.78
N GLN A 490 -12.54 9.38 -7.03
CA GLN A 490 -12.58 9.39 -5.57
C GLN A 490 -12.94 10.78 -5.02
N ASN A 491 -12.36 11.85 -5.56
CA ASN A 491 -12.67 13.21 -5.15
C ASN A 491 -14.13 13.58 -5.43
N LEU A 492 -14.65 13.23 -6.62
CA LEU A 492 -16.04 13.45 -7.00
C LEU A 492 -17.00 12.66 -6.12
N GLN A 493 -16.68 11.39 -5.81
CA GLN A 493 -17.46 10.56 -4.90
C GLN A 493 -17.50 11.13 -3.48
N ARG A 494 -16.39 11.68 -2.97
CA ARG A 494 -16.36 12.37 -1.67
C ARG A 494 -17.20 13.63 -1.68
N GLU A 495 -17.07 14.47 -2.71
CA GLU A 495 -17.85 15.71 -2.82
C GLU A 495 -19.36 15.42 -2.91
N THR A 496 -19.75 14.43 -3.71
CA THR A 496 -21.17 14.03 -3.84
C THR A 496 -21.71 13.43 -2.55
N LYS A 497 -20.95 12.59 -1.84
CA LYS A 497 -21.33 12.08 -0.50
C LYS A 497 -21.46 13.21 0.52
N PHE A 498 -20.52 14.16 0.55
CA PHE A 498 -20.59 15.33 1.43
C PHE A 498 -21.85 16.16 1.16
N ARG A 499 -22.16 16.42 -0.12
CA ARG A 499 -23.38 17.11 -0.54
C ARG A 499 -24.65 16.33 -0.15
N ARG A 500 -24.68 15.00 -0.29
CA ARG A 500 -25.79 14.14 0.19
C ARG A 500 -25.96 14.19 1.71
N LYS A 501 -24.88 14.27 2.48
CA LYS A 501 -24.91 14.36 3.95
C LYS A 501 -25.38 15.75 4.41
N ALA A 502 -25.01 16.80 3.68
CA ALA A 502 -25.42 18.17 3.93
C ALA A 502 -26.89 18.45 3.51
N ASN A 503 -27.35 17.88 2.39
CA ASN A 503 -28.72 18.03 1.89
C ASN A 503 -29.49 16.72 1.99
N ARG A 504 -30.42 16.62 2.96
CA ARG A 504 -31.34 15.47 3.12
C ARG A 504 -32.35 15.30 1.96
N LYS A 505 -32.37 16.21 0.99
CA LYS A 505 -33.22 16.20 -0.21
C LYS A 505 -32.37 16.54 -1.45
N LEU A 506 -31.49 15.63 -1.88
CA LEU A 506 -31.06 15.70 -3.28
C LEU A 506 -32.23 15.20 -4.14
N THR A 507 -32.67 16.01 -5.11
CA THR A 507 -33.67 15.57 -6.09
C THR A 507 -33.04 14.56 -7.04
N VAL A 508 -33.85 13.63 -7.56
CA VAL A 508 -33.40 12.62 -8.55
C VAL A 508 -32.75 13.27 -9.78
N GLU A 509 -33.18 14.49 -10.11
CA GLU A 509 -32.70 15.30 -11.23
C GLU A 509 -31.27 15.83 -11.00
N GLU A 510 -30.91 16.24 -9.78
CA GLU A 510 -29.54 16.62 -9.41
C GLU A 510 -28.57 15.42 -9.43
N LEU A 511 -29.08 14.24 -9.07
CA LEU A 511 -28.37 12.96 -9.11
C LEU A 511 -28.14 12.49 -10.56
N GLN A 512 -29.15 12.63 -11.42
CA GLN A 512 -29.04 12.33 -12.85
C GLN A 512 -28.08 13.29 -13.55
N THR A 513 -28.08 14.58 -13.20
CA THR A 513 -27.13 15.55 -13.77
C THR A 513 -25.70 15.34 -13.27
N THR A 514 -25.47 14.88 -12.04
CA THR A 514 -24.12 14.47 -11.60
C THR A 514 -23.66 13.19 -12.27
N HIS A 515 -24.53 12.19 -12.42
CA HIS A 515 -24.23 10.98 -13.20
C HIS A 515 -23.98 11.28 -14.68
N GLN A 516 -24.73 12.22 -15.28
CA GLN A 516 -24.51 12.68 -16.64
C GLN A 516 -23.24 13.50 -16.78
N LYS A 517 -22.83 14.30 -15.78
CA LYS A 517 -21.51 14.95 -15.75
C LYS A 517 -20.38 13.92 -15.66
N ALA A 518 -20.49 12.96 -14.76
CA ALA A 518 -19.52 11.86 -14.64
C ALA A 518 -19.47 10.96 -15.90
N ALA A 519 -20.61 10.75 -16.57
CA ALA A 519 -20.69 10.02 -17.84
C ALA A 519 -20.23 10.87 -19.04
N GLY A 520 -20.43 12.18 -19.02
CA GLY A 520 -19.92 13.14 -20.00
C GLY A 520 -18.40 13.26 -19.93
N GLU A 521 -17.81 13.18 -18.72
CA GLU A 521 -16.37 13.07 -18.51
C GLU A 521 -15.79 11.74 -19.02
N ALA A 522 -16.59 10.67 -19.12
CA ALA A 522 -16.15 9.43 -19.76
C ALA A 522 -16.13 9.52 -21.30
N SER A 523 -16.88 10.45 -21.91
CA SER A 523 -16.90 10.68 -23.36
C SER A 523 -15.70 11.49 -23.88
N THR A 524 -14.95 12.17 -23.00
CA THR A 524 -13.81 13.04 -23.33
C THR A 524 -12.45 12.38 -23.07
N TRP A 525 -12.41 11.04 -22.98
CA TRP A 525 -11.18 10.34 -22.62
C TRP A 525 -10.03 10.59 -23.61
N TYR A 526 -10.32 10.75 -24.90
CA TYR A 526 -9.31 11.09 -25.90
C TYR A 526 -8.72 12.48 -25.66
N THR A 527 -9.56 13.48 -25.34
CA THR A 527 -9.07 14.85 -25.10
C THR A 527 -8.28 14.91 -23.80
N GLN A 528 -8.75 14.26 -22.73
CA GLN A 528 -8.01 14.14 -21.47
C GLN A 528 -6.68 13.39 -21.62
N PHE A 529 -6.64 12.34 -22.45
CA PHE A 529 -5.41 11.61 -22.73
C PHE A 529 -4.40 12.48 -23.51
N VAL A 530 -4.85 13.21 -24.52
CA VAL A 530 -3.99 14.12 -25.29
C VAL A 530 -3.50 15.29 -24.43
N GLU A 531 -4.37 15.87 -23.59
CA GLU A 531 -3.98 16.91 -22.61
C GLU A 531 -2.94 16.38 -21.62
N LEU A 532 -3.12 15.14 -21.13
CA LEU A 532 -2.15 14.50 -20.24
C LEU A 532 -0.79 14.31 -20.92
N LEU A 533 -0.77 13.79 -22.15
CA LEU A 533 0.46 13.63 -22.91
C LEU A 533 1.14 14.98 -23.14
N ALA A 534 0.39 16.01 -23.52
CA ALA A 534 0.92 17.36 -23.74
C ALA A 534 1.43 18.02 -22.45
N ALA A 535 0.87 17.66 -21.29
CA ALA A 535 1.28 18.19 -19.99
C ALA A 535 2.49 17.44 -19.38
N ASP A 536 2.70 16.17 -19.70
CA ASP A 536 3.80 15.41 -19.12
C ASP A 536 5.15 15.74 -19.79
N SER A 537 6.04 16.32 -18.99
CA SER A 537 7.44 16.57 -19.34
C SER A 537 8.16 15.34 -19.89
N ARG A 538 7.85 14.12 -19.43
CA ARG A 538 8.51 12.91 -19.92
C ARG A 538 8.16 12.60 -21.37
N PHE A 539 6.87 12.70 -21.71
CA PHE A 539 6.40 12.55 -23.09
C PHE A 539 7.05 13.58 -24.01
N LEU A 540 7.05 14.85 -23.59
CA LEU A 540 7.59 15.94 -24.38
C LEU A 540 9.08 15.74 -24.69
N VAL A 541 9.86 15.25 -23.73
CA VAL A 541 11.30 14.98 -23.96
C VAL A 541 11.49 13.80 -24.90
N ASP A 542 10.74 12.71 -24.74
CA ASP A 542 10.87 11.53 -25.61
C ASP A 542 10.39 11.84 -27.05
N LEU A 543 9.33 12.66 -27.20
CA LEU A 543 8.85 13.17 -28.50
C LEU A 543 9.87 14.12 -29.15
N ALA A 544 10.39 15.10 -28.40
CA ALA A 544 11.42 16.02 -28.88
C ALA A 544 12.69 15.26 -29.29
N SER A 545 13.05 14.20 -28.56
CA SER A 545 14.19 13.35 -28.88
C SER A 545 14.00 12.58 -30.19
N LEU A 546 12.80 12.06 -30.45
CA LEU A 546 12.49 11.41 -31.73
C LEU A 546 12.56 12.43 -32.89
N LEU A 547 11.95 13.61 -32.74
CA LEU A 547 11.99 14.66 -33.75
C LEU A 547 13.42 15.16 -34.02
N ALA A 548 14.21 15.37 -32.97
CA ALA A 548 15.62 15.74 -33.08
C ALA A 548 16.46 14.62 -33.73
N SER A 549 16.13 13.34 -33.48
CA SER A 549 16.82 12.21 -34.10
C SER A 549 16.52 12.10 -35.59
N LEU A 550 15.27 12.38 -36.00
CA LEU A 550 14.89 12.45 -37.41
C LEU A 550 15.59 13.63 -38.09
N LEU A 551 15.58 14.80 -37.45
CA LEU A 551 16.29 15.98 -37.96
C LEU A 551 17.79 15.70 -38.13
N ALA A 552 18.43 15.11 -37.13
CA ALA A 552 19.84 14.74 -37.18
C ALA A 552 20.16 13.77 -38.31
N PHE A 553 19.30 12.77 -38.53
CA PHE A 553 19.48 11.81 -39.62
C PHE A 553 19.37 12.46 -41.01
N PHE A 554 18.43 13.39 -41.21
CA PHE A 554 18.18 13.98 -42.53
C PHE A 554 19.02 15.22 -42.86
N THR A 555 19.49 15.97 -41.86
CA THR A 555 20.21 17.24 -42.10
C THR A 555 21.70 17.14 -41.82
N SER A 556 22.10 16.70 -40.62
CA SER A 556 23.50 16.65 -40.23
C SER A 556 23.73 15.71 -39.04
N PRO A 557 24.71 14.78 -39.14
CA PRO A 557 25.00 13.83 -38.07
C PRO A 557 25.53 14.52 -36.80
N PHE A 558 26.01 15.76 -36.87
CA PHE A 558 26.44 16.52 -35.70
C PHE A 558 25.29 16.81 -34.72
N LEU A 559 24.04 16.82 -35.18
CA LEU A 559 22.88 17.07 -34.32
C LEU A 559 22.59 15.91 -33.36
N PHE A 560 23.18 14.72 -33.55
CA PHE A 560 23.07 13.60 -32.60
C PHE A 560 23.71 13.93 -31.23
N VAL A 561 24.55 14.97 -31.13
CA VAL A 561 25.14 15.42 -29.86
C VAL A 561 24.08 15.90 -28.87
N PHE A 562 22.95 16.44 -29.34
CA PHE A 562 21.89 16.92 -28.46
C PHE A 562 21.25 15.78 -27.66
N HIS A 563 21.29 14.55 -28.16
CA HIS A 563 20.78 13.38 -27.45
C HIS A 563 21.66 12.94 -26.26
N LEU A 564 22.86 13.50 -26.09
CA LEU A 564 23.63 13.34 -24.84
C LEU A 564 22.90 13.94 -23.63
N THR A 565 21.98 14.90 -23.86
CA THR A 565 21.12 15.46 -22.81
C THR A 565 20.17 14.44 -22.19
N LEU A 566 19.92 13.30 -22.86
CA LEU A 566 19.15 12.18 -22.31
C LEU A 566 19.76 11.63 -21.01
N PHE A 567 21.05 11.85 -20.74
CA PHE A 567 21.67 11.55 -19.45
C PHE A 567 20.90 12.15 -18.26
N PHE A 568 20.35 13.36 -18.41
CA PHE A 568 19.60 14.04 -17.35
C PHE A 568 18.23 13.42 -17.07
N GLN A 569 17.79 12.42 -17.85
CA GLN A 569 16.61 11.62 -17.52
C GLN A 569 16.88 10.55 -16.46
N ASN A 570 18.15 10.14 -16.26
CA ASN A 570 18.54 9.15 -15.26
C ASN A 570 18.46 9.73 -13.84
N PRO A 571 18.26 8.90 -12.79
CA PRO A 571 18.15 9.38 -11.40
C PRO A 571 19.32 10.26 -10.96
N ASN A 572 20.55 9.86 -11.30
CA ASN A 572 21.76 10.62 -10.97
C ASN A 572 21.81 11.96 -11.70
N GLY A 573 21.48 11.98 -12.99
CA GLY A 573 21.41 13.21 -13.79
C GLY A 573 20.34 14.17 -13.28
N LYS A 574 19.16 13.66 -12.91
CA LYS A 574 18.08 14.45 -12.29
C LYS A 574 18.51 15.07 -10.96
N ASN A 575 19.27 14.34 -10.13
CA ASN A 575 19.77 14.88 -8.87
C ASN A 575 20.76 16.04 -9.10
N ILE A 576 21.64 15.92 -10.08
CA ILE A 576 22.56 17.00 -10.49
C ILE A 576 21.77 18.21 -10.99
N LEU A 577 20.81 17.99 -11.90
CA LEU A 577 20.00 19.07 -12.45
C LEU A 577 19.19 19.76 -11.35
N ARG A 578 18.55 18.99 -10.46
CA ARG A 578 17.78 19.51 -9.32
C ARG A 578 18.63 20.39 -8.40
N ALA A 579 19.88 20.01 -8.13
CA ALA A 579 20.79 20.81 -7.30
C ALA A 579 21.04 22.20 -7.91
N VAL A 580 21.18 22.30 -9.23
CA VAL A 580 21.39 23.59 -9.89
C VAL A 580 20.08 24.37 -10.03
N THR A 581 18.98 23.69 -10.40
CA THR A 581 17.70 24.36 -10.66
C THR A 581 17.03 24.88 -9.38
N ASN A 582 17.18 24.19 -8.24
CA ASN A 582 16.58 24.62 -6.97
C ASN A 582 17.08 26.00 -6.53
N VAL A 583 18.33 26.34 -6.88
CA VAL A 583 18.96 27.62 -6.54
C VAL A 583 19.09 28.53 -7.76
N GLY A 584 18.53 28.13 -8.91
CA GLY A 584 18.68 28.80 -10.20
C GLY A 584 18.27 30.27 -10.16
N GLY A 585 17.19 30.62 -9.45
CA GLY A 585 16.76 32.02 -9.29
C GLY A 585 17.76 32.89 -8.49
N LYS A 586 18.43 32.32 -7.49
CA LYS A 586 19.49 33.02 -6.74
C LYS A 586 20.74 33.18 -7.62
N ILE A 587 21.15 32.11 -8.33
CA ILE A 587 22.28 32.15 -9.27
C ILE A 587 22.04 33.20 -10.35
N ALA A 588 20.85 33.24 -10.96
CA ALA A 588 20.50 34.22 -11.99
C ALA A 588 20.59 35.66 -11.47
N SER A 589 20.05 35.92 -10.27
CA SER A 589 20.15 37.25 -9.63
C SER A 589 21.59 37.63 -9.30
N THR A 590 22.40 36.70 -8.80
CA THR A 590 23.82 36.92 -8.49
C THR A 590 24.64 37.18 -9.76
N LEU A 591 24.38 36.44 -10.84
CA LEU A 591 25.04 36.67 -12.14
C LEU A 591 24.60 38.00 -12.76
N LEU A 592 23.33 38.39 -12.66
CA LEU A 592 22.84 39.69 -13.12
C LEU A 592 23.54 40.83 -12.38
N LEU A 593 23.66 40.74 -11.06
CA LEU A 593 24.44 41.70 -10.26
C LEU A 593 25.91 41.71 -10.71
N GLY A 594 26.49 40.53 -10.96
CA GLY A 594 27.85 40.41 -11.47
C GLY A 594 28.05 41.10 -12.82
N ILE A 595 27.15 40.90 -13.78
CA ILE A 595 27.19 41.55 -15.09
C ILE A 595 27.06 43.07 -14.94
N LEU A 596 26.15 43.54 -14.08
CA LEU A 596 26.01 44.97 -13.80
C LEU A 596 27.31 45.57 -13.24
N LEU A 597 27.97 44.87 -12.32
CA LEU A 597 29.27 45.28 -11.77
C LEU A 597 30.34 45.31 -12.86
N VAL A 598 30.42 44.30 -13.72
CA VAL A 598 31.36 44.27 -14.86
C VAL A 598 31.15 45.50 -15.77
N VAL A 599 29.89 45.86 -16.05
CA VAL A 599 29.57 47.06 -16.83
C VAL A 599 30.02 48.32 -16.09
N ILE A 600 29.76 48.47 -14.80
CA ILE A 600 30.23 49.64 -14.02
C ILE A 600 31.75 49.76 -14.08
N PHE A 601 32.48 48.66 -13.90
CA PHE A 601 33.94 48.65 -14.00
C PHE A 601 34.44 49.00 -15.41
N ALA A 602 33.72 48.60 -16.46
CA ALA A 602 34.03 48.97 -17.84
C ALA A 602 33.81 50.47 -18.10
N PHE A 603 32.75 51.08 -17.54
CA PHE A 603 32.53 52.52 -17.63
C PHE A 603 33.63 53.30 -16.90
N ILE A 604 34.04 52.85 -15.72
CA ILE A 604 35.18 53.45 -14.99
C ILE A 604 36.47 53.32 -15.81
N SER A 605 36.71 52.14 -16.42
CA SER A 605 37.86 51.93 -17.31
C SER A 605 37.88 52.94 -18.47
N PHE A 606 36.73 53.11 -19.12
CA PHE A 606 36.57 54.00 -20.27
C PHE A 606 36.76 55.48 -19.89
N LEU A 607 36.17 55.93 -18.77
CA LEU A 607 36.22 57.33 -18.35
C LEU A 607 37.57 57.74 -17.74
N CYS A 608 38.18 56.87 -16.94
CA CYS A 608 39.38 57.22 -16.16
C CYS A 608 40.70 56.86 -16.84
N PHE A 609 40.71 55.91 -17.78
CA PHE A 609 41.96 55.38 -18.37
C PHE A 609 41.99 55.45 -19.90
N GLN A 610 41.18 56.32 -20.53
CA GLN A 610 41.03 56.45 -21.98
C GLN A 610 42.37 56.58 -22.74
N THR A 611 43.29 57.42 -22.24
CA THR A 611 44.61 57.63 -22.87
C THR A 611 45.45 56.35 -22.89
N ARG A 612 45.38 55.55 -21.82
CA ARG A 612 46.14 54.30 -21.71
C ARG A 612 45.52 53.17 -22.52
N LEU A 613 44.19 53.11 -22.57
CA LEU A 613 43.47 52.17 -23.43
C LEU A 613 43.83 52.40 -24.91
N ARG A 614 43.91 53.66 -25.33
CA ARG A 614 44.38 54.03 -26.68
C ARG A 614 45.82 53.61 -26.92
N ASN A 615 46.74 53.99 -26.03
CA ASN A 615 48.15 53.64 -26.18
C ASN A 615 48.40 52.13 -26.18
N ALA A 616 47.66 51.36 -25.39
CA ALA A 616 47.74 49.90 -25.35
C ALA A 616 47.27 49.26 -26.67
N TYR A 617 46.27 49.86 -27.32
CA TYR A 617 45.76 49.41 -28.62
C TYR A 617 46.72 49.78 -29.76
N ASP A 618 47.24 51.01 -29.77
CA ASP A 618 48.24 51.47 -30.75
C ASP A 618 49.52 50.60 -30.70
N ASP A 619 49.95 50.23 -29.49
CA ASP A 619 51.17 49.43 -29.29
C ASP A 619 50.96 47.94 -29.63
N SER A 620 49.71 47.47 -29.75
CA SER A 620 49.38 46.07 -30.10
C SER A 620 49.52 45.73 -31.60
N GLY A 621 49.83 46.71 -32.45
CA GLY A 621 50.20 46.48 -33.85
C GLY A 621 49.06 46.03 -34.77
N CYS A 622 47.80 46.30 -34.40
CA CYS A 622 46.65 46.13 -35.32
C CYS A 622 46.61 47.27 -36.35
N THR A 623 47.65 47.38 -37.19
CA THR A 623 47.53 48.10 -38.46
C THR A 623 46.88 47.13 -39.44
N PHE A 624 45.67 47.46 -39.89
CA PHE A 624 45.12 46.88 -41.12
C PHE A 624 46.05 47.34 -42.25
N GLU A 625 46.95 46.44 -42.68
CA GLU A 625 47.66 46.62 -43.94
C GLU A 625 46.62 46.70 -45.07
N ASP A 626 46.82 47.65 -45.98
CA ASP A 626 45.99 47.99 -47.15
C ASP A 626 44.83 48.98 -46.94
N VAL A 627 45.15 50.24 -46.61
CA VAL A 627 44.43 51.39 -47.21
C VAL A 627 45.47 52.40 -47.69
N GLY A 628 45.42 52.69 -48.99
CA GLY A 628 46.33 53.59 -49.69
C GLY A 628 46.25 55.03 -49.22
N ASP A 629 47.30 55.75 -49.58
CA ASP A 629 47.53 57.16 -49.29
C ASP A 629 46.30 58.05 -49.59
N ASP A 630 46.08 59.04 -48.72
CA ASP A 630 45.06 60.10 -48.75
C ASP A 630 43.75 59.86 -47.97
N GLU A 631 43.86 59.59 -46.66
CA GLU A 631 42.87 60.01 -45.67
C GLU A 631 43.58 60.29 -44.34
N GLU A 632 43.26 61.43 -43.69
CA GLU A 632 43.74 61.72 -42.34
C GLU A 632 43.46 60.53 -41.44
N CYS A 633 44.52 59.94 -40.86
CA CYS A 633 44.41 58.87 -39.87
C CYS A 633 43.64 59.40 -38.65
N THR A 634 42.31 59.30 -38.67
CA THR A 634 41.52 59.38 -37.46
C THR A 634 41.88 58.14 -36.67
N THR A 635 42.76 58.31 -35.68
CA THR A 635 43.07 57.30 -34.67
C THR A 635 41.73 56.72 -34.19
N GLU A 636 41.41 55.48 -34.58
CA GLU A 636 40.13 54.87 -34.23
C GLU A 636 40.01 54.87 -32.70
N GLN A 637 39.05 55.63 -32.18
CA GLN A 637 38.85 55.76 -30.75
C GLN A 637 38.37 54.41 -30.20
N VAL A 638 39.07 53.86 -29.20
CA VAL A 638 38.60 52.67 -28.45
C VAL A 638 37.17 52.94 -27.96
N THR A 639 36.22 52.15 -28.42
CA THR A 639 34.79 52.38 -28.15
C THR A 639 34.39 51.81 -26.78
N LEU A 640 33.38 52.41 -26.13
CA LEU A 640 32.83 51.89 -24.89
C LEU A 640 32.32 50.44 -25.03
N PHE A 641 31.77 50.09 -26.20
CA PHE A 641 31.32 48.73 -26.50
C PHE A 641 32.48 47.72 -26.49
N GLN A 642 33.62 48.07 -27.10
CA GLN A 642 34.84 47.25 -27.05
C GLN A 642 35.36 47.09 -25.61
N VAL A 643 35.29 48.15 -24.80
CA VAL A 643 35.71 48.08 -23.38
C VAL A 643 34.78 47.16 -22.58
N VAL A 644 33.46 47.30 -22.71
CA VAL A 644 32.48 46.45 -22.01
C VAL A 644 32.61 44.98 -22.41
N THR A 645 32.74 44.69 -23.71
CA THR A 645 32.90 43.31 -24.22
C THR A 645 34.21 42.68 -23.76
N THR A 646 35.32 43.44 -23.79
CA THR A 646 36.62 42.97 -23.29
C THR A 646 36.60 42.73 -21.78
N HIS A 647 35.94 43.59 -21.00
CA HIS A 647 35.71 43.38 -19.57
C HIS A 647 34.93 42.09 -19.31
N LEU A 648 33.83 41.87 -20.04
CA LEU A 648 33.00 40.67 -19.90
C LEU A 648 33.78 39.40 -20.27
N GLN A 649 34.50 39.41 -21.38
CA GLN A 649 35.35 38.31 -21.80
C GLN A 649 36.45 38.01 -20.78
N SER A 650 37.12 39.05 -20.28
CA SER A 650 38.19 38.94 -19.28
C SER A 650 37.67 38.44 -17.92
N ALA A 651 36.43 38.81 -17.57
CA ALA A 651 35.73 38.34 -16.39
C ALA A 651 35.54 36.81 -16.46
N PHE A 652 34.95 36.30 -17.55
CA PHE A 652 34.65 34.86 -17.67
C PHE A 652 35.89 33.99 -17.92
N LEU A 653 36.95 34.52 -18.54
CA LEU A 653 38.22 33.82 -18.68
C LEU A 653 39.00 33.69 -17.36
N GLY A 654 38.66 34.49 -16.34
CA GLY A 654 39.32 34.47 -15.03
C GLY A 654 40.74 35.03 -15.02
N ILE A 655 41.14 35.74 -16.09
CA ILE A 655 42.48 36.34 -16.26
C ILE A 655 42.53 37.77 -15.66
N GLY A 656 41.37 38.36 -15.36
CA GLY A 656 41.25 39.75 -14.91
C GLY A 656 41.41 40.76 -16.04
N ILE A 657 41.17 42.04 -15.76
CA ILE A 657 41.11 43.11 -16.78
C ILE A 657 42.49 43.70 -17.14
N PHE A 658 43.58 43.08 -16.70
CA PHE A 658 44.94 43.60 -16.95
C PHE A 658 45.30 43.61 -18.44
N ASN A 659 44.86 42.59 -19.19
CA ASN A 659 45.11 42.47 -20.63
C ASN A 659 44.54 43.64 -21.44
N LEU A 660 43.58 44.38 -20.88
CA LEU A 660 43.03 45.60 -21.47
C LEU A 660 44.07 46.73 -21.53
N PHE A 661 45.00 46.76 -20.56
CA PHE A 661 46.00 47.82 -20.43
C PHE A 661 47.40 47.41 -20.88
N ASP A 662 47.65 46.11 -21.06
CA ASP A 662 48.88 45.56 -21.62
C ASP A 662 48.57 44.27 -22.43
N PRO A 663 48.16 44.41 -23.70
CA PRO A 663 47.83 43.27 -24.56
C PRO A 663 49.05 42.43 -24.92
N LYS A 664 50.28 42.98 -24.86
CA LYS A 664 51.53 42.24 -25.12
C LYS A 664 51.83 41.25 -23.99
N ALA A 665 51.52 41.60 -22.75
CA ALA A 665 51.65 40.69 -21.60
C ALA A 665 50.77 39.42 -21.73
N ALA A 666 49.63 39.50 -22.44
CA ALA A 666 48.74 38.36 -22.66
C ALA A 666 49.37 37.24 -23.51
N SER A 667 50.32 37.59 -24.40
CA SER A 667 50.96 36.64 -25.32
C SER A 667 52.11 35.83 -24.68
N ASN A 668 52.76 36.35 -23.63
CA ASN A 668 54.03 35.82 -23.14
C ASN A 668 53.99 35.16 -21.73
N SER A 669 52.88 35.20 -20.99
CA SER A 669 52.61 34.30 -19.83
C SER A 669 51.25 34.58 -19.16
N PRO A 670 50.41 33.57 -18.88
CA PRO A 670 49.03 33.75 -18.40
C PRO A 670 48.88 33.96 -16.87
N SER A 671 49.92 34.41 -16.16
CA SER A 671 49.90 34.47 -14.70
C SER A 671 49.63 35.89 -14.17
N VAL A 672 48.43 36.07 -13.60
CA VAL A 672 47.99 37.19 -12.74
C VAL A 672 49.07 37.65 -11.73
N TRP A 673 49.98 36.74 -11.34
CA TRP A 673 51.03 36.97 -10.34
C TRP A 673 52.28 37.71 -10.83
N ARG A 674 52.53 37.86 -12.14
CA ARG A 674 53.71 38.62 -12.64
C ARG A 674 53.58 40.14 -12.49
N VAL A 675 52.39 40.65 -12.18
CA VAL A 675 52.09 42.09 -12.14
C VAL A 675 52.08 42.66 -10.71
N ALA A 676 52.14 41.83 -9.67
CA ALA A 676 51.82 42.28 -8.32
C ALA A 676 52.93 43.05 -7.55
N VAL A 677 54.14 43.30 -8.09
CA VAL A 677 55.23 43.79 -7.23
C VAL A 677 56.02 45.02 -7.73
N PRO A 678 56.35 45.25 -9.01
CA PRO A 678 57.29 46.36 -9.31
C PRO A 678 56.67 47.77 -9.37
N SER A 679 55.36 47.94 -9.55
CA SER A 679 54.78 49.25 -9.93
C SER A 679 53.87 49.92 -8.88
N PHE A 680 53.80 49.40 -7.65
CA PHE A 680 53.10 50.11 -6.56
C PHE A 680 53.79 51.44 -6.18
N PHE A 681 55.07 51.61 -6.52
CA PHE A 681 55.89 52.78 -6.17
C PHE A 681 56.30 53.62 -7.40
N GLY A 682 55.34 53.97 -8.27
CA GLY A 682 55.54 54.78 -9.50
C GLY A 682 54.51 55.89 -9.70
N ASP A 683 54.34 56.40 -10.92
CA ASP A 683 53.40 57.49 -11.26
C ASP A 683 51.95 57.23 -10.76
N GLY A 684 51.27 58.27 -10.28
CA GLY A 684 49.95 58.16 -9.64
C GLY A 684 48.90 57.44 -10.50
N GLU A 685 48.89 57.66 -11.81
CA GLU A 685 47.96 56.99 -12.74
C GLU A 685 48.17 55.46 -12.84
N ILE A 686 49.42 54.98 -12.74
CA ILE A 686 49.75 53.54 -12.74
C ILE A 686 49.18 52.91 -11.46
N GLN A 687 49.29 53.60 -10.33
CA GLN A 687 48.77 53.12 -9.05
C GLN A 687 47.24 53.01 -9.07
N TYR A 688 46.53 54.00 -9.61
CA TYR A 688 45.07 53.95 -9.75
C TYR A 688 44.60 52.84 -10.70
N GLN A 689 45.33 52.61 -11.81
CA GLN A 689 45.05 51.51 -12.73
C GLN A 689 45.23 50.15 -12.05
N ASN A 690 46.36 49.94 -11.36
CA ASN A 690 46.64 48.69 -10.66
C ASN A 690 45.61 48.41 -9.57
N LEU A 691 45.18 49.45 -8.83
CA LEU A 691 44.11 49.34 -7.86
C LEU A 691 42.78 48.93 -8.53
N HIS A 692 42.42 49.54 -9.65
CA HIS A 692 41.21 49.20 -10.42
C HIS A 692 41.20 47.74 -10.89
N VAL A 693 42.33 47.27 -11.43
CA VAL A 693 42.52 45.87 -11.87
C VAL A 693 42.41 44.89 -10.69
N VAL A 694 43.05 45.20 -9.57
CA VAL A 694 43.01 44.36 -8.36
C VAL A 694 41.62 44.33 -7.74
N LEU A 695 40.94 45.48 -7.64
CA LEU A 695 39.56 45.57 -7.13
C LEU A 695 38.59 44.76 -7.98
N PHE A 696 38.72 44.85 -9.31
CA PHE A 696 37.93 44.03 -10.23
C PHE A 696 38.18 42.52 -9.98
N ALA A 697 39.44 42.11 -9.87
CA ALA A 697 39.80 40.71 -9.62
C ALA A 697 39.26 40.20 -8.26
N ILE A 698 39.33 41.01 -7.21
CA ILE A 698 38.77 40.65 -5.89
C ILE A 698 37.25 40.50 -5.99
N ILE A 699 36.56 41.49 -6.53
CA ILE A 699 35.08 41.51 -6.54
C ILE A 699 34.52 40.42 -7.46
N TRP A 700 35.03 40.29 -8.68
CA TRP A 700 34.53 39.31 -9.63
C TRP A 700 35.07 37.90 -9.36
N GLN A 701 36.40 37.73 -9.39
CA GLN A 701 37.02 36.42 -9.38
C GLN A 701 37.02 35.79 -7.98
N MET A 702 37.34 36.55 -6.94
CA MET A 702 37.43 36.01 -5.57
C MET A 702 36.09 35.99 -4.85
N VAL A 703 35.22 36.98 -5.07
CA VAL A 703 33.94 37.08 -4.35
C VAL A 703 32.79 36.49 -5.17
N LEU A 704 32.44 37.05 -6.33
CA LEU A 704 31.22 36.66 -7.06
C LEU A 704 31.24 35.21 -7.57
N VAL A 705 32.32 34.76 -8.22
CA VAL A 705 32.43 33.37 -8.72
C VAL A 705 32.36 32.35 -7.58
N ASN A 706 32.99 32.66 -6.44
CA ASN A 706 32.97 31.80 -5.26
C ASN A 706 31.61 31.82 -4.54
N ILE A 707 30.87 32.94 -4.56
CA ILE A 707 29.49 32.97 -4.08
C ILE A 707 28.60 32.06 -4.92
N VAL A 708 28.69 32.15 -6.26
CA VAL A 708 27.91 31.28 -7.16
C VAL A 708 28.23 29.80 -6.94
N THR A 709 29.53 29.47 -6.83
CA THR A 709 29.97 28.09 -6.55
C THR A 709 29.50 27.63 -5.16
N GLY A 710 29.56 28.51 -4.16
CA GLY A 710 29.07 28.25 -2.80
C GLY A 710 27.57 27.97 -2.75
N LEU A 711 26.76 28.71 -3.52
CA LEU A 711 25.31 28.46 -3.66
C LEU A 711 25.00 27.08 -4.24
N ILE A 712 25.80 26.62 -5.22
CA ILE A 712 25.64 25.28 -5.81
C ILE A 712 26.02 24.20 -4.80
N ILE A 713 27.15 24.36 -4.09
CA ILE A 713 27.60 23.41 -3.06
C ILE A 713 26.58 23.29 -1.93
N ASP A 714 26.04 24.43 -1.46
CA ASP A 714 24.99 24.45 -0.43
C ASP A 714 23.75 23.66 -0.88
N SER A 715 23.34 23.77 -2.14
CA SER A 715 22.22 22.97 -2.67
C SER A 715 22.49 21.47 -2.66
N PHE A 716 23.69 21.05 -3.10
CA PHE A 716 24.09 19.64 -3.05
C PHE A 716 24.13 19.11 -1.61
N LEU A 717 24.59 19.94 -0.67
CA LEU A 717 24.58 19.59 0.74
C LEU A 717 23.15 19.42 1.26
N GLN A 718 22.26 20.36 0.97
CA GLN A 718 20.85 20.29 1.39
C GLN A 718 20.14 19.03 0.87
N ILE A 719 20.32 18.68 -0.41
CA ILE A 719 19.70 17.47 -0.99
C ILE A 719 20.17 16.21 -0.23
N ARG A 720 21.47 16.11 0.07
CA ARG A 720 22.03 14.99 0.84
C ARG A 720 21.56 14.96 2.29
N LEU A 721 21.43 16.13 2.92
CA LEU A 721 20.92 16.24 4.29
C LEU A 721 19.47 15.78 4.37
N VAL A 722 18.62 16.20 3.43
CA VAL A 722 17.21 15.76 3.36
C VAL A 722 17.11 14.25 3.13
N GLU A 723 17.92 13.70 2.23
CA GLU A 723 17.95 12.25 1.98
C GLU A 723 18.38 11.47 3.22
N LYS A 724 19.43 11.94 3.90
CA LYS A 724 19.90 11.35 5.17
C LYS A 724 18.87 11.47 6.29
N GLU A 725 18.21 12.62 6.44
CA GLU A 725 17.16 12.84 7.45
C GLU A 725 15.97 11.89 7.23
N CYS A 726 15.55 11.69 5.98
CA CYS A 726 14.50 10.72 5.64
C CYS A 726 14.92 9.28 5.97
N GLU A 727 16.17 8.90 5.68
CA GLU A 727 16.71 7.58 6.03
C GLU A 727 16.85 7.36 7.54
N GLU A 728 17.22 8.40 8.28
CA GLU A 728 17.29 8.35 9.75
C GLU A 728 15.88 8.25 10.36
N GLU A 729 14.90 9.02 9.87
CA GLU A 729 13.51 8.92 10.33
C GLU A 729 12.95 7.52 10.05
N ALA A 730 13.23 6.95 8.87
CA ALA A 730 12.87 5.58 8.50
C ALA A 730 13.34 4.52 9.49
N GLN A 731 14.55 4.71 10.04
CA GLN A 731 15.17 3.78 10.99
C GLN A 731 14.70 4.00 12.44
N GLN A 732 14.09 5.14 12.72
CA GLN A 732 13.66 5.53 14.07
C GLN A 732 12.15 5.49 14.25
N LYS A 733 11.34 5.50 13.19
CA LYS A 733 9.88 5.61 13.29
C LYS A 733 9.16 4.72 12.28
N CYS A 734 8.14 4.01 12.73
CA CYS A 734 7.32 3.17 11.84
C CYS A 734 6.41 4.03 10.95
N TYR A 735 6.28 3.70 9.66
CA TYR A 735 5.43 4.46 8.72
C TYR A 735 3.93 4.30 8.95
N VAL A 736 3.51 3.14 9.45
CA VAL A 736 2.10 2.80 9.61
C VAL A 736 1.58 3.34 10.94
N CYS A 737 2.17 2.93 12.07
CA CYS A 737 1.72 3.39 13.38
C CYS A 737 2.38 4.66 13.89
N SER A 738 3.43 5.17 13.24
CA SER A 738 4.16 6.35 13.74
C SER A 738 4.80 6.20 15.13
N LEU A 739 4.90 4.99 15.69
CA LEU A 739 5.64 4.75 16.93
C LEU A 739 7.14 4.88 16.69
N GLU A 740 7.83 5.42 17.69
CA GLU A 740 9.28 5.53 17.70
C GLU A 740 9.94 4.22 18.12
N ARG A 741 11.11 3.94 17.55
CA ARG A 741 11.93 2.78 17.83
C ARG A 741 12.30 2.70 19.30
N MET A 742 12.71 3.82 19.90
CA MET A 742 13.08 3.87 21.31
C MET A 742 11.88 3.51 22.20
N GLU A 743 10.69 4.02 21.90
CA GLU A 743 9.48 3.68 22.64
C GLU A 743 9.16 2.17 22.50
N MET A 744 9.24 1.62 21.30
CA MET A 744 8.99 0.20 21.08
C MET A 744 10.00 -0.72 21.78
N GLU A 745 11.29 -0.45 21.65
CA GLU A 745 12.35 -1.33 22.16
C GLU A 745 12.52 -1.20 23.68
N LEU A 746 12.49 0.01 24.23
CA LEU A 746 12.72 0.23 25.67
C LEU A 746 11.44 0.09 26.51
N LYS A 747 10.35 0.78 26.14
CA LYS A 747 9.12 0.82 26.93
C LYS A 747 8.28 -0.43 26.67
N HIS A 748 8.22 -0.87 25.42
CA HIS A 748 7.37 -1.98 25.01
C HIS A 748 8.12 -3.28 24.72
N LYS A 749 9.45 -3.36 24.81
CA LYS A 749 10.22 -4.60 24.58
C LYS A 749 9.83 -5.33 23.28
N LEU A 750 9.51 -4.58 22.23
CA LEU A 750 9.21 -5.08 20.88
C LEU A 750 10.40 -4.79 19.96
N SER A 751 10.76 -5.73 19.08
CA SER A 751 11.82 -5.49 18.09
C SER A 751 11.29 -4.63 16.94
N PHE A 752 11.90 -3.46 16.72
CA PHE A 752 11.51 -2.55 15.64
C PHE A 752 11.63 -3.18 14.25
N ARG A 753 12.73 -3.92 14.02
CA ARG A 753 12.98 -4.57 12.73
C ARG A 753 11.95 -5.66 12.42
N GLU A 754 11.58 -6.45 13.42
CA GLU A 754 10.57 -7.49 13.25
C GLU A 754 9.19 -6.88 13.04
N HIS A 755 8.85 -5.85 13.82
CA HIS A 755 7.61 -5.10 13.69
C HIS A 755 7.37 -4.60 12.26
N ILE A 756 8.35 -3.93 11.62
CA ILE A 756 8.20 -3.46 10.24
C ILE A 756 8.06 -4.62 9.23
N ARG A 757 8.76 -5.73 9.44
CA ARG A 757 8.80 -6.84 8.47
C ARG A 757 7.56 -7.72 8.51
N SER A 758 7.06 -8.04 9.70
CA SER A 758 5.99 -9.04 9.89
C SER A 758 4.67 -8.49 10.39
N VAL A 759 4.64 -7.27 10.94
CA VAL A 759 3.42 -6.63 11.45
C VAL A 759 3.01 -5.46 10.54
N HIS A 760 3.85 -4.42 10.43
CA HIS A 760 3.59 -3.18 9.68
C HIS A 760 4.39 -3.13 8.38
N ASN A 761 4.28 -4.18 7.57
CA ASN A 761 4.91 -4.27 6.26
C ASN A 761 4.11 -3.47 5.22
N PRO A 762 4.66 -2.39 4.61
CA PRO A 762 3.94 -1.58 3.63
C PRO A 762 3.42 -2.36 2.42
N TRP A 763 4.14 -3.41 1.99
CA TRP A 763 3.71 -4.26 0.88
C TRP A 763 2.48 -5.10 1.24
N SER A 764 2.36 -5.55 2.49
CA SER A 764 1.15 -6.21 2.97
C SER A 764 -0.06 -5.28 2.92
N TYR A 765 0.10 -3.99 3.19
CA TYR A 765 -0.98 -3.01 3.05
C TYR A 765 -1.37 -2.77 1.58
N ILE A 766 -0.39 -2.66 0.67
CA ILE A 766 -0.65 -2.57 -0.77
C ILE A 766 -1.42 -3.82 -1.25
N ALA A 767 -0.98 -5.01 -0.86
CA ALA A 767 -1.64 -6.26 -1.19
C ALA A 767 -3.05 -6.36 -0.60
N TYR A 768 -3.26 -5.84 0.62
CA TYR A 768 -4.57 -5.81 1.26
C TYR A 768 -5.56 -4.90 0.51
N LEU A 769 -5.12 -3.70 0.12
CA LEU A 769 -5.94 -2.78 -0.68
C LEU A 769 -6.29 -3.37 -2.05
N LEU A 770 -5.33 -4.06 -2.69
CA LEU A 770 -5.57 -4.77 -3.94
C LEU A 770 -6.55 -5.94 -3.77
N TYR A 771 -6.43 -6.69 -2.68
CA TYR A 771 -7.37 -7.75 -2.32
C TYR A 771 -8.79 -7.20 -2.13
N LEU A 772 -8.96 -6.10 -1.38
CA LEU A 772 -10.26 -5.46 -1.18
C LEU A 772 -10.86 -4.98 -2.51
N ALA A 773 -10.05 -4.39 -3.39
CA ALA A 773 -10.50 -3.91 -4.69
C ALA A 773 -10.98 -5.04 -5.63
N ASN A 774 -10.48 -6.26 -5.46
CA ASN A 774 -10.85 -7.42 -6.27
C ASN A 774 -12.00 -8.25 -5.68
N LYS A 775 -12.41 -7.97 -4.43
CA LYS A 775 -13.40 -8.78 -3.71
C LYS A 775 -14.80 -8.22 -3.90
N ASP A 776 -15.79 -9.11 -4.09
CA ASP A 776 -17.19 -8.72 -4.19
C ASP A 776 -17.65 -8.00 -2.90
N THR A 777 -18.35 -6.88 -3.07
CA THR A 777 -18.82 -6.02 -1.95
C THR A 777 -19.72 -6.76 -0.97
N GLU A 778 -20.52 -7.72 -1.44
CA GLU A 778 -21.44 -8.50 -0.62
C GLU A 778 -20.72 -9.55 0.25
N LYS A 779 -19.48 -9.93 -0.11
CA LYS A 779 -18.70 -10.97 0.57
C LYS A 779 -17.68 -10.40 1.56
N LEU A 780 -17.70 -9.09 1.81
CA LEU A 780 -16.77 -8.42 2.72
C LEU A 780 -17.07 -8.80 4.18
N SER A 781 -16.03 -9.09 4.95
CA SER A 781 -16.13 -9.24 6.39
C SER A 781 -16.41 -7.88 7.05
N ALA A 782 -16.76 -7.85 8.34
CA ALA A 782 -17.05 -6.60 9.02
C ALA A 782 -15.89 -5.61 9.04
N ILE A 783 -14.67 -6.10 9.28
CA ILE A 783 -13.46 -5.27 9.27
C ILE A 783 -13.17 -4.80 7.85
N GLU A 784 -13.35 -5.66 6.85
CA GLU A 784 -13.15 -5.31 5.44
C GLU A 784 -14.16 -4.25 4.97
N THR A 785 -15.44 -4.40 5.30
CA THR A 785 -16.51 -3.42 5.02
C THR A 785 -16.21 -2.08 5.70
N PHE A 786 -15.75 -2.10 6.96
CA PHE A 786 -15.33 -0.90 7.67
C PHE A 786 -14.17 -0.19 6.94
N VAL A 787 -13.12 -0.92 6.57
CA VAL A 787 -11.99 -0.33 5.84
C VAL A 787 -12.45 0.21 4.48
N GLN A 788 -13.27 -0.53 3.74
CA GLN A 788 -13.82 -0.09 2.46
C GLN A 788 -14.59 1.23 2.61
N GLN A 789 -15.44 1.34 3.63
CA GLN A 789 -16.16 2.57 3.93
C GLN A 789 -15.21 3.73 4.26
N GLN A 790 -14.19 3.50 5.08
CA GLN A 790 -13.19 4.51 5.44
C GLN A 790 -12.41 5.00 4.20
N LEU A 791 -12.04 4.10 3.29
CA LEU A 791 -11.36 4.45 2.03
C LEU A 791 -12.26 5.31 1.13
N GLU A 792 -13.55 4.96 1.02
CA GLU A 792 -14.54 5.74 0.26
C GLU A 792 -14.78 7.13 0.86
N GLU A 793 -14.78 7.23 2.18
CA GLU A 793 -14.92 8.51 2.91
C GLU A 793 -13.62 9.31 2.95
N GLY A 794 -12.48 8.70 2.64
CA GLY A 794 -11.16 9.33 2.70
C GLY A 794 -10.61 9.51 4.09
N LEU A 795 -11.11 8.74 5.04
CA LEU A 795 -10.70 8.76 6.42
C LEU A 795 -9.56 7.75 6.64
N VAL A 796 -8.71 8.04 7.63
CA VAL A 796 -7.51 7.24 7.98
C VAL A 796 -7.65 6.55 9.32
N GLU A 797 -8.85 6.54 9.91
CA GLU A 797 -9.07 6.03 11.28
C GLU A 797 -8.81 4.52 11.39
N TRP A 798 -8.90 3.81 10.28
CA TRP A 798 -8.61 2.38 10.18
C TRP A 798 -7.11 2.06 10.31
N ILE A 799 -6.22 3.04 10.11
CA ILE A 799 -4.78 2.87 10.29
C ILE A 799 -4.46 2.91 11.80
N PRO A 800 -3.63 1.98 12.32
CA PRO A 800 -3.32 1.90 13.75
C PRO A 800 -2.32 3.00 14.19
N ILE A 801 -2.74 4.27 14.15
CA ILE A 801 -1.92 5.42 14.54
C ILE A 801 -1.61 5.36 16.04
N LEU A 802 -0.33 5.45 16.38
CA LEU A 802 0.26 5.40 17.72
C LEU A 802 -0.15 4.16 18.53
N ARG A 803 -0.54 3.08 17.86
CA ARG A 803 -1.08 1.88 18.49
C ARG A 803 -0.64 0.63 17.75
N VAL A 804 -0.50 -0.47 18.48
CA VAL A 804 -0.15 -1.79 17.96
C VAL A 804 -0.90 -2.82 18.79
N ARG A 805 -1.33 -3.92 18.20
CA ARG A 805 -2.13 -4.94 18.90
C ARG A 805 -1.44 -5.48 20.15
N GLU A 806 -0.14 -5.77 20.07
CA GLU A 806 0.63 -6.31 21.20
C GLU A 806 0.62 -5.37 22.42
N LEU A 807 0.43 -4.06 22.21
CA LEU A 807 0.28 -3.08 23.30
C LEU A 807 -1.08 -3.19 23.96
N ASP A 808 -2.15 -3.26 23.18
CA ASP A 808 -3.52 -3.43 23.67
C ASP A 808 -3.65 -4.68 24.54
N VAL A 809 -3.12 -5.81 24.07
CA VAL A 809 -3.15 -7.09 24.79
C VAL A 809 -2.42 -6.99 26.14
N ARG A 810 -1.28 -6.29 26.18
CA ARG A 810 -0.49 -6.13 27.41
C ARG A 810 -1.15 -5.18 28.41
N GLU A 811 -1.78 -4.11 27.93
CA GLU A 811 -2.55 -3.21 28.78
C GLU A 811 -3.77 -3.91 29.38
N ASP A 812 -4.50 -4.68 28.58
CA ASP A 812 -5.65 -5.46 29.06
C ASP A 812 -5.24 -6.52 30.07
N ASN A 813 -4.13 -7.24 29.83
CA ASN A 813 -3.58 -8.18 30.80
C ASN A 813 -3.17 -7.47 32.11
N ARG A 814 -2.58 -6.27 32.04
CA ARG A 814 -2.23 -5.49 33.24
C ARG A 814 -3.48 -5.06 34.02
N LYS A 815 -4.52 -4.57 33.34
CA LYS A 815 -5.80 -4.20 33.95
C LYS A 815 -6.47 -5.42 34.60
N LEU A 816 -6.42 -6.59 33.96
CA LEU A 816 -6.93 -7.84 34.52
C LEU A 816 -6.16 -8.26 35.78
N VAL A 817 -4.84 -8.22 35.79
CA VAL A 817 -4.01 -8.54 36.96
C VAL A 817 -4.27 -7.55 38.11
N GLN A 818 -4.39 -6.26 37.80
CA GLN A 818 -4.68 -5.23 38.79
C GLN A 818 -6.08 -5.41 39.39
N ASN A 819 -7.10 -5.67 38.57
CA ASN A 819 -8.45 -5.97 39.04
C ASN A 819 -8.55 -7.31 39.80
N SER A 820 -7.66 -8.27 39.51
CA SER A 820 -7.57 -9.53 40.25
C SER A 820 -6.93 -9.35 41.63
N GLY A 821 -5.88 -8.53 41.72
CA GLY A 821 -5.23 -8.14 42.98
C GLY A 821 -6.14 -7.27 43.87
N ASP A 822 -6.90 -6.37 43.25
CA ASP A 822 -7.91 -5.57 43.93
C ASP A 822 -9.09 -6.42 44.42
N ARG A 823 -9.46 -7.53 43.76
CA ARG A 823 -10.50 -8.45 44.27
C ARG A 823 -10.07 -9.20 45.54
N SER A 824 -8.79 -9.56 45.67
CA SER A 824 -8.26 -10.16 46.91
C SER A 824 -8.20 -9.15 48.08
N HIS A 825 -7.88 -7.89 47.81
CA HIS A 825 -7.93 -6.82 48.82
C HIS A 825 -9.37 -6.36 49.11
N HIS A 826 -10.26 -6.31 48.12
CA HIS A 826 -11.67 -5.98 48.31
C HIS A 826 -12.46 -7.08 49.01
N HIS A 827 -12.11 -8.37 48.96
CA HIS A 827 -12.85 -9.36 49.75
C HIS A 827 -12.56 -9.27 51.26
N SER A 828 -11.34 -8.84 51.61
CA SER A 828 -10.93 -8.59 53.00
C SER A 828 -11.33 -7.19 53.50
N GLN A 829 -11.48 -6.22 52.59
CA GLN A 829 -11.99 -4.88 52.92
C GLN A 829 -13.53 -4.77 52.82
N SER A 830 -14.21 -5.41 51.86
CA SER A 830 -15.68 -5.28 51.70
C SER A 830 -16.45 -5.89 52.85
N THR A 831 -15.93 -6.92 53.51
CA THR A 831 -16.52 -7.46 54.74
C THR A 831 -16.45 -6.48 55.91
N SER A 832 -15.43 -5.62 55.95
CA SER A 832 -15.29 -4.53 56.94
C SER A 832 -16.14 -3.31 56.56
N TYR A 833 -16.18 -2.94 55.27
CA TYR A 833 -16.96 -1.81 54.77
C TYR A 833 -18.48 -2.07 54.77
N ASP A 834 -18.96 -3.28 54.40
CA ASP A 834 -20.39 -3.62 54.51
C ASP A 834 -20.87 -3.66 55.97
N LEU A 835 -20.02 -4.13 56.88
CA LEU A 835 -20.33 -4.15 58.32
C LEU A 835 -20.36 -2.73 58.88
N SER A 836 -19.40 -1.88 58.49
CA SER A 836 -19.39 -0.47 58.85
C SER A 836 -20.60 0.26 58.29
N GLU A 837 -20.96 0.07 57.02
CA GLU A 837 -22.08 0.76 56.38
C GLU A 837 -23.43 0.33 56.98
N ARG A 838 -23.62 -0.96 57.27
CA ARG A 838 -24.80 -1.47 57.99
C ARG A 838 -24.92 -0.93 59.41
N ILE A 839 -23.82 -0.90 60.16
CA ILE A 839 -23.80 -0.32 61.51
C ILE A 839 -24.09 1.18 61.45
N THR A 840 -23.53 1.89 60.47
CA THR A 840 -23.72 3.35 60.33
C THR A 840 -25.15 3.70 59.90
N THR A 841 -25.75 2.93 58.98
CA THR A 841 -27.16 3.12 58.57
C THR A 841 -28.14 2.74 59.68
N GLN A 842 -27.84 1.71 60.47
CA GLN A 842 -28.68 1.35 61.62
C GLN A 842 -28.60 2.40 62.74
N LEU A 843 -27.39 2.85 63.11
CA LEU A 843 -27.19 3.92 64.11
C LEU A 843 -27.79 5.25 63.66
N THR A 844 -27.63 5.65 62.40
CA THR A 844 -28.24 6.91 61.91
C THR A 844 -29.75 6.84 61.85
N GLY A 845 -30.33 5.66 61.58
CA GLY A 845 -31.76 5.40 61.69
C GLY A 845 -32.27 5.56 63.14
N GLU A 846 -31.62 4.91 64.10
CA GLU A 846 -31.97 4.97 65.52
C GLU A 846 -31.77 6.37 66.12
N ILE A 847 -30.70 7.07 65.73
CA ILE A 847 -30.47 8.46 66.18
C ILE A 847 -31.56 9.38 65.63
N LYS A 848 -31.96 9.22 64.37
CA LYS A 848 -33.05 10.04 63.79
C LYS A 848 -34.38 9.81 64.50
N THR A 849 -34.71 8.58 64.87
CA THR A 849 -35.96 8.29 65.59
C THR A 849 -35.91 8.82 67.03
N MET A 850 -34.78 8.72 67.72
CA MET A 850 -34.59 9.33 69.04
C MET A 850 -34.68 10.87 68.98
N LEU A 851 -34.06 11.50 67.99
CA LEU A 851 -34.11 12.96 67.82
C LEU A 851 -35.53 13.45 67.50
N ALA A 852 -36.27 12.71 66.65
CA ALA A 852 -37.66 13.02 66.35
C ALA A 852 -38.57 12.86 67.58
N ALA A 853 -38.33 11.83 68.41
CA ALA A 853 -39.05 11.64 69.66
C ALA A 853 -38.76 12.78 70.65
N GLN A 854 -37.49 13.16 70.82
CA GLN A 854 -37.10 14.27 71.70
C GLN A 854 -37.68 15.61 71.21
N HIS A 855 -37.70 15.86 69.90
CA HIS A 855 -38.27 17.08 69.34
C HIS A 855 -39.77 17.17 69.61
N LYS A 856 -40.49 16.06 69.45
CA LYS A 856 -41.93 15.97 69.77
C LYS A 856 -42.21 16.18 71.25
N GLU A 857 -41.35 15.67 72.13
CA GLU A 857 -41.47 15.89 73.58
C GLU A 857 -41.22 17.36 73.95
N HIS A 858 -40.25 18.01 73.30
CA HIS A 858 -39.97 19.42 73.47
C HIS A 858 -41.12 20.30 72.96
N GLU A 859 -41.74 19.93 71.83
CA GLU A 859 -42.90 20.61 71.26
C GLU A 859 -44.11 20.51 72.22
N ASN A 860 -44.40 19.32 72.74
CA ASN A 860 -45.45 19.11 73.75
C ASN A 860 -45.19 19.93 75.03
N MET A 861 -43.93 20.03 75.47
CA MET A 861 -43.56 20.84 76.63
C MET A 861 -43.76 22.34 76.37
N MET A 862 -43.42 22.82 75.16
CA MET A 862 -43.64 24.20 74.76
C MET A 862 -45.13 24.55 74.67
N ASP A 863 -45.95 23.63 74.16
CA ASP A 863 -47.41 23.79 74.15
C ASP A 863 -47.99 23.86 75.57
N ALA A 864 -47.53 22.98 76.47
CA ALA A 864 -47.94 23.01 77.87
C ALA A 864 -47.53 24.32 78.57
N LEU A 865 -46.33 24.85 78.27
CA LEU A 865 -45.88 26.15 78.77
C LEU A 865 -46.71 27.30 78.20
N SER A 866 -47.05 27.27 76.91
CA SER A 866 -47.91 28.27 76.27
C SER A 866 -49.31 28.29 76.88
N GLN A 867 -49.85 27.11 77.19
CA GLN A 867 -51.15 26.97 77.83
C GLN A 867 -51.14 27.46 79.29
N ARG A 868 -50.05 27.22 80.03
CA ARG A 868 -49.83 27.84 81.36
C ARG A 868 -49.72 29.35 81.29
N LEU A 869 -49.02 29.89 80.28
CA LEU A 869 -48.94 31.33 80.03
C LEU A 869 -50.32 31.93 79.76
N LYS A 870 -51.14 31.31 78.91
CA LYS A 870 -52.53 31.75 78.70
C LYS A 870 -53.35 31.73 79.99
N ASN A 871 -53.24 30.67 80.79
CA ASN A 871 -53.96 30.60 82.07
C ASN A 871 -53.49 31.68 83.06
N LEU A 872 -52.21 32.03 83.06
CA LEU A 872 -51.65 33.14 83.86
C LEU A 872 -52.12 34.50 83.33
N GLU A 873 -52.15 34.69 82.02
CA GLU A 873 -52.67 35.91 81.39
C GLU A 873 -54.17 36.09 81.69
N GLU A 874 -54.96 35.02 81.60
CA GLU A 874 -56.37 35.01 81.99
C GLU A 874 -56.55 35.27 83.50
N GLY A 875 -55.69 34.69 84.34
CA GLY A 875 -55.67 34.96 85.78
C GLY A 875 -55.35 36.42 86.10
N MET A 876 -54.33 37.00 85.44
CA MET A 876 -53.99 38.41 85.57
C MET A 876 -55.10 39.32 85.03
N ALA A 877 -55.77 38.94 83.94
CA ALA A 877 -56.91 39.69 83.42
C ALA A 877 -58.10 39.65 84.39
N ARG A 878 -58.34 38.52 85.08
CA ARG A 878 -59.35 38.43 86.16
C ARG A 878 -58.99 39.31 87.35
N ILE A 879 -57.71 39.36 87.75
CA ILE A 879 -57.23 40.27 88.82
C ILE A 879 -57.36 41.74 88.39
N LYS A 880 -57.08 42.06 87.12
CA LYS A 880 -57.15 43.43 86.59
C LYS A 880 -58.58 43.92 86.38
N ASN A 881 -59.54 43.01 86.18
CA ASN A 881 -60.97 43.30 86.03
C ASN A 881 -61.75 43.19 87.36
N ALA A 882 -61.08 42.83 88.46
CA ALA A 882 -61.65 42.98 89.80
C ALA A 882 -61.62 44.47 90.16
N SER A 883 -62.77 45.13 89.98
CA SER A 883 -63.07 46.45 90.54
C SER A 883 -62.84 46.44 92.06
N PRO A 884 -62.30 47.52 92.65
CA PRO A 884 -61.89 47.57 94.04
C PRO A 884 -63.11 47.66 94.94
N ASP A 885 -63.51 46.56 95.56
CA ASP A 885 -64.39 46.58 96.73
C ASP A 885 -63.87 45.57 97.75
N SER A 886 -63.71 46.05 98.98
CA SER A 886 -63.07 45.45 100.16
C SER A 886 -61.52 45.41 100.13
N GLY A 887 -60.93 46.23 101.00
CA GLY A 887 -59.52 46.14 101.32
C GLY A 887 -59.22 44.93 102.20
N GLU A 888 -58.19 44.19 101.81
CA GLU A 888 -57.10 43.65 102.63
C GLU A 888 -56.07 42.99 101.72
#